data_AF-A0A819ZDC4-F1
#
_entry.id   AF-A0A819ZDC4-F1
#
_cell.length_a   1.000
_cell.length_b   1.000
_cell.length_c   1.000
_cell.angle_alpha   90.00
_cell.angle_beta   90.00
_cell.angle_gamma   90.00
#
_symmetry.space_group_name_H-M   'P 1'
#
loop_
_entity.id
_entity.type
_entity.pdbx_description
1 polymer ?
#
loop_
_entity_poly.entity_id
_entity_poly.type
_entity_poly.pdbx_seq_one_letter_code
_entity_poly.pdbx_strand_id
1 'polypeptide(L)'
;MSGLTSAFARYSEEVTASPLTDTVLSASRKRKRVSMTTTNGHSNGNQTNKTRSKSLQPLLPIPETNGQSKIIEKPSTVKKIKKSETKFLSPAYPTPYPQRRVVVSESCQSQIEKATSEESDEDDEDEDDDDDVEDDSPFSAWLHDHVPIEDSTLLGEHLFGLLIDPTPVKEFMKKTWQREPLLVQRKQSTYYNGLFSTGDIDDILRDNKLEYSENIDLTFYNPTTFKKERHNQEGRARPAVVWDAYNEGCSVRILNPHTYSTSVWKLLSTLQEYFGSLVGANTYLTPPGSQGFAPHYDDIDAFILQLEGKKHWRVYNPLNDDEVLPLKSSHDLDKSVVDNVKPCIDVVLEAGDLLYMPRGYIHQGYTLDDAHSLHLTVSCYQQHTWGDLFKILLPKAVDYAMNTNVKFRRGVPMGYLNHFGLIHNTNKLAMKKRAKFHATCHRLLDELLRESVPIQMDNSVDEMAQKFMHDALPPMLTAEEQLTTIQEQGERWNSDLNRVSNVVELQPDSRVRLLRRHCLRVAEQDNSAENDEDNIVAYYTTDNGRVYHDRPLSTLGVDKETLPALELLFTSYPEYVSIDSLPLTTIEDKIAFVSTLYEKGLVRTEYELAHSDDEDESDSDDDDDDDDDDDDDGEEENGLVSKRQKVRNESTDDDDDD
;
A
#
# COMPACT_ATOMS: atom_id res chain seq x y z
N MET A 1 24.67 17.90 -9.35
CA MET A 1 24.19 18.07 -7.97
C MET A 1 22.75 17.61 -7.91
N SER A 2 22.55 16.32 -7.63
CA SER A 2 21.27 15.72 -7.25
C SER A 2 21.64 14.57 -6.34
N GLY A 3 21.19 14.64 -5.09
CA GLY A 3 21.50 13.67 -4.05
C GLY A 3 21.02 12.28 -4.42
N LEU A 4 21.50 11.29 -3.67
CA LEU A 4 20.96 9.93 -3.70
C LEU A 4 19.45 10.00 -3.52
N THR A 5 18.73 9.62 -4.57
CA THR A 5 17.28 9.55 -4.50
C THR A 5 16.91 8.13 -4.07
N SER A 6 16.22 7.99 -2.93
CA SER A 6 15.45 6.79 -2.59
C SER A 6 14.39 6.53 -3.67
N ALA A 7 13.69 5.39 -3.65
CA ALA A 7 12.55 5.11 -4.54
C ALA A 7 11.55 6.29 -4.66
N PHE A 8 11.52 7.17 -3.67
CA PHE A 8 10.61 8.31 -3.55
C PHE A 8 11.16 9.65 -4.09
N ALA A 9 12.47 9.83 -4.24
CA ALA A 9 13.07 11.17 -4.25
C ALA A 9 13.12 11.88 -5.62
N ARG A 10 12.42 11.36 -6.64
CA ARG A 10 12.14 12.11 -7.88
C ARG A 10 10.74 12.69 -7.98
N TYR A 11 9.83 12.32 -7.06
CA TYR A 11 8.42 12.67 -7.19
C TYR A 11 7.99 13.85 -6.30
N SER A 12 8.94 14.69 -5.87
CA SER A 12 8.70 15.85 -5.01
C SER A 12 8.22 17.11 -5.73
N GLU A 13 7.64 17.00 -6.93
CA GLU A 13 6.94 18.12 -7.58
C GLU A 13 5.43 17.90 -7.48
N GLU A 14 4.79 18.63 -6.55
CA GLU A 14 3.33 18.70 -6.44
C GLU A 14 2.75 19.29 -7.73
N VAL A 15 2.20 18.43 -8.59
CA VAL A 15 1.21 18.85 -9.58
C VAL A 15 -0.15 18.73 -8.90
N THR A 16 -0.74 19.87 -8.53
CA THR A 16 -2.13 19.94 -8.08
C THR A 16 -3.07 19.66 -9.26
N ALA A 17 -3.29 18.37 -9.55
CA ALA A 17 -4.39 17.95 -10.41
C ALA A 17 -5.69 18.02 -9.60
N SER A 18 -6.66 18.79 -10.08
CA SER A 18 -8.01 18.78 -9.50
C SER A 18 -8.64 17.40 -9.69
N PRO A 19 -9.17 16.74 -8.64
CA PRO A 19 -9.83 15.46 -8.80
C PRO A 19 -11.08 15.63 -9.67
N LEU A 20 -11.22 14.77 -10.68
CA LEU A 20 -12.45 14.63 -11.45
C LEU A 20 -13.35 13.64 -10.70
N THR A 21 -14.40 14.14 -10.05
CA THR A 21 -15.43 13.33 -9.40
C THR A 21 -16.51 12.94 -10.41
N ASP A 22 -16.30 11.84 -11.14
CA ASP A 22 -17.26 11.38 -12.15
C ASP A 22 -18.35 10.43 -11.59
N THR A 23 -18.25 9.99 -10.33
CA THR A 23 -19.20 9.03 -9.72
C THR A 23 -19.48 9.36 -8.25
N VAL A 24 -20.74 9.26 -7.84
CA VAL A 24 -21.22 9.50 -6.47
C VAL A 24 -21.88 8.22 -5.97
N LEU A 25 -21.55 7.79 -4.75
CA LEU A 25 -22.31 6.80 -3.98
C LEU A 25 -23.65 7.41 -3.61
N SER A 26 -24.57 7.36 -4.58
CA SER A 26 -25.92 7.87 -4.41
C SER A 26 -26.85 6.77 -3.92
N ALA A 27 -27.77 7.10 -3.01
CA ALA A 27 -28.85 6.20 -2.66
C ALA A 27 -29.76 5.89 -3.87
N SER A 28 -29.82 6.75 -4.91
CA SER A 28 -30.73 6.58 -6.04
C SER A 28 -30.08 6.85 -7.40
N ARG A 29 -30.05 5.85 -8.30
CA ARG A 29 -29.69 6.02 -9.72
C ARG A 29 -30.71 6.94 -10.42
N LYS A 30 -30.40 8.25 -10.56
CA LYS A 30 -31.10 9.08 -11.55
C LYS A 30 -30.68 8.64 -12.96
N ARG A 31 -31.46 7.74 -13.57
CA ARG A 31 -31.31 7.33 -14.99
C ARG A 31 -31.18 8.55 -15.90
N LYS A 32 -30.00 8.75 -16.51
CA LYS A 32 -29.80 9.74 -17.58
C LYS A 32 -30.48 9.21 -18.84
N ARG A 33 -31.63 9.77 -19.17
CA ARG A 33 -32.40 9.46 -20.38
C ARG A 33 -31.69 10.13 -21.57
N VAL A 34 -31.02 9.33 -22.42
CA VAL A 34 -30.50 9.80 -23.71
C VAL A 34 -31.66 9.94 -24.68
N SER A 35 -31.84 11.15 -25.22
CA SER A 35 -32.77 11.46 -26.31
C SER A 35 -31.99 12.19 -27.39
N MET A 36 -31.97 11.60 -28.59
CA MET A 36 -31.28 12.11 -29.78
C MET A 36 -31.98 13.31 -30.43
N THR A 37 -31.14 14.19 -30.99
CA THR A 37 -31.29 15.03 -32.19
C THR A 37 -32.44 16.05 -32.31
N THR A 38 -32.09 17.34 -32.48
CA THR A 38 -32.06 18.02 -33.81
C THR A 38 -31.60 19.50 -33.74
N THR A 39 -30.59 19.80 -34.57
CA THR A 39 -30.36 20.97 -35.45
C THR A 39 -30.65 22.45 -35.05
N ASN A 40 -29.61 23.25 -35.31
CA ASN A 40 -29.58 24.61 -35.90
C ASN A 40 -29.98 25.85 -35.06
N GLY A 41 -29.06 26.83 -35.05
CA GLY A 41 -29.44 28.24 -34.96
C GLY A 41 -28.37 29.16 -34.37
N HIS A 42 -27.65 29.89 -35.23
CA HIS A 42 -26.88 31.09 -34.88
C HIS A 42 -27.76 32.14 -34.16
N SER A 43 -27.20 32.88 -33.20
CA SER A 43 -26.99 34.35 -33.30
C SER A 43 -26.77 35.06 -31.94
N ASN A 44 -25.99 36.13 -32.03
CA ASN A 44 -25.62 37.12 -31.02
C ASN A 44 -26.79 37.71 -30.21
N GLY A 45 -26.49 38.17 -28.99
CA GLY A 45 -27.36 39.13 -28.29
C GLY A 45 -26.89 39.53 -26.90
N ASN A 46 -26.05 40.57 -26.83
CA ASN A 46 -25.91 41.42 -25.63
C ASN A 46 -27.27 41.87 -25.11
N GLN A 47 -27.53 41.77 -23.80
CA GLN A 47 -28.19 42.85 -23.07
C GLN A 47 -28.08 42.76 -21.54
N THR A 48 -27.59 43.88 -21.01
CA THR A 48 -27.65 44.37 -19.64
C THR A 48 -29.08 44.50 -19.10
N ASN A 49 -29.29 44.22 -17.79
CA ASN A 49 -29.94 45.12 -16.82
C ASN A 49 -30.18 44.40 -15.47
N LYS A 50 -29.54 44.85 -14.39
CA LYS A 50 -30.15 45.66 -13.30
C LYS A 50 -31.35 45.00 -12.61
N THR A 51 -31.10 44.43 -11.44
CA THR A 51 -32.13 44.10 -10.44
C THR A 51 -31.86 44.83 -9.11
N ARG A 52 -32.62 45.92 -8.99
CA ARG A 52 -33.32 46.48 -7.83
C ARG A 52 -33.12 45.81 -6.46
N SER A 53 -32.66 46.63 -5.52
CA SER A 53 -32.67 46.45 -4.07
C SER A 53 -34.09 46.36 -3.49
N LYS A 54 -34.28 45.45 -2.52
CA LYS A 54 -35.35 45.51 -1.52
C LYS A 54 -34.75 45.28 -0.14
N SER A 55 -34.95 46.27 0.72
CA SER A 55 -34.63 46.27 2.15
C SER A 55 -35.59 45.37 2.93
N LEU A 56 -35.07 44.64 3.91
CA LEU A 56 -35.86 44.06 5.00
C LEU A 56 -35.24 44.48 6.34
N GLN A 57 -36.13 44.92 7.24
CA GLN A 57 -35.85 45.42 8.59
C GLN A 57 -35.64 44.26 9.59
N PRO A 58 -34.98 44.52 10.74
CA PRO A 58 -34.62 43.50 11.72
C PRO A 58 -35.74 43.24 12.75
N LEU A 59 -35.87 42.00 13.22
CA LEU A 59 -36.70 41.63 14.37
C LEU A 59 -35.85 41.02 15.49
N LEU A 60 -36.34 41.29 16.70
CA LEU A 60 -35.71 41.32 18.03
C LEU A 60 -35.52 39.94 18.72
N PRO A 61 -34.75 39.88 19.83
CA PRO A 61 -34.31 38.65 20.50
C PRO A 61 -35.21 38.24 21.69
N ILE A 62 -35.20 36.95 22.06
CA ILE A 62 -35.78 36.41 23.32
C ILE A 62 -34.97 35.14 23.73
N PRO A 63 -34.96 34.68 25.00
CA PRO A 63 -34.26 35.24 26.17
C PRO A 63 -33.34 34.23 26.89
N GLU A 64 -32.50 34.75 27.80
CA GLU A 64 -31.71 34.01 28.78
C GLU A 64 -32.59 33.27 29.81
N THR A 65 -32.19 32.04 30.19
CA THR A 65 -32.62 31.41 31.43
C THR A 65 -31.41 31.02 32.29
N ASN A 66 -31.24 31.75 33.38
CA ASN A 66 -30.39 31.38 34.52
C ASN A 66 -31.04 30.25 35.31
N GLY A 67 -30.26 29.21 35.63
CA GLY A 67 -30.63 28.14 36.55
C GLY A 67 -29.40 27.57 37.25
N GLN A 68 -28.88 28.29 38.26
CA GLN A 68 -27.91 27.75 39.21
C GLN A 68 -28.62 26.82 40.20
N SER A 69 -28.09 25.61 40.41
CA SER A 69 -28.21 24.90 41.68
C SER A 69 -26.91 24.18 42.02
N LYS A 70 -26.38 24.48 43.20
CA LYS A 70 -25.19 23.89 43.84
C LYS A 70 -25.59 22.64 44.63
N ILE A 71 -24.82 21.55 44.51
CA ILE A 71 -24.75 20.44 45.48
C ILE A 71 -23.29 19.93 45.46
N ILE A 72 -22.40 20.38 46.36
CA ILE A 72 -21.94 19.73 47.61
C ILE A 72 -21.43 18.28 47.42
N GLU A 73 -20.11 18.12 47.57
CA GLU A 73 -19.39 16.84 47.67
C GLU A 73 -19.74 16.05 48.95
N LYS A 74 -19.79 14.72 48.83
CA LYS A 74 -19.02 13.77 49.67
C LYS A 74 -19.01 12.35 49.07
N PRO A 75 -17.99 11.53 49.36
CA PRO A 75 -17.62 10.37 48.56
C PRO A 75 -18.38 9.11 49.00
N SER A 76 -18.68 8.22 48.06
CA SER A 76 -19.14 6.86 48.37
C SER A 76 -18.39 5.82 47.54
N THR A 77 -17.87 4.84 48.27
CA THR A 77 -17.11 3.67 47.87
C THR A 77 -18.05 2.58 47.30
N VAL A 78 -17.89 2.16 46.04
CA VAL A 78 -18.39 0.85 45.58
C VAL A 78 -17.49 0.24 44.48
N LYS A 79 -16.82 -0.84 44.88
CA LYS A 79 -16.48 -2.11 44.20
C LYS A 79 -15.99 -2.09 42.73
N LYS A 80 -14.71 -2.47 42.58
CA LYS A 80 -14.12 -3.07 41.38
C LYS A 80 -14.96 -4.27 40.92
N ILE A 81 -15.51 -4.18 39.72
CA ILE A 81 -15.94 -5.35 38.94
C ILE A 81 -14.74 -5.73 38.06
N LYS A 82 -14.22 -6.95 38.25
CA LYS A 82 -13.22 -7.57 37.38
C LYS A 82 -13.82 -7.75 35.98
N LYS A 83 -13.28 -7.07 34.96
CA LYS A 83 -13.40 -7.56 33.58
C LYS A 83 -12.36 -8.66 33.41
N SER A 84 -12.84 -9.85 33.06
CA SER A 84 -12.02 -10.99 32.68
C SER A 84 -11.24 -10.67 31.41
N GLU A 85 -9.92 -10.73 31.48
CA GLU A 85 -9.05 -10.84 30.31
C GLU A 85 -9.38 -12.16 29.61
N THR A 86 -9.97 -12.09 28.43
CA THR A 86 -9.95 -13.19 27.47
C THR A 86 -8.51 -13.29 26.95
N LYS A 87 -7.75 -14.25 27.51
CA LYS A 87 -6.50 -14.71 26.93
C LYS A 87 -6.79 -15.29 25.55
N PHE A 88 -6.45 -14.56 24.49
CA PHE A 88 -6.31 -15.14 23.16
C PHE A 88 -5.00 -15.94 23.15
N LEU A 89 -5.15 -17.26 23.05
CA LEU A 89 -4.08 -18.18 22.71
C LEU A 89 -3.91 -18.11 21.19
N SER A 90 -2.74 -17.70 20.72
CA SER A 90 -2.34 -17.86 19.32
C SER A 90 -2.40 -19.35 18.95
N PRO A 91 -2.87 -19.73 17.76
CA PRO A 91 -2.70 -21.10 17.27
C PRO A 91 -1.20 -21.39 17.16
N ALA A 92 -0.73 -22.38 17.91
CA ALA A 92 0.64 -22.83 17.88
C ALA A 92 0.82 -23.79 16.70
N TYR A 93 1.63 -23.40 15.72
CA TYR A 93 2.31 -24.37 14.87
C TYR A 93 3.63 -24.78 15.55
N PRO A 94 3.99 -26.07 15.58
CA PRO A 94 5.16 -26.57 16.28
C PRO A 94 6.44 -26.14 15.56
N THR A 95 7.27 -25.34 16.22
CA THR A 95 8.67 -25.13 15.82
C THR A 95 9.51 -26.32 16.27
N PRO A 96 10.21 -27.04 15.38
CA PRO A 96 11.36 -27.82 15.79
C PRO A 96 12.61 -26.93 15.78
N TYR A 97 13.50 -27.21 16.72
CA TYR A 97 14.88 -26.75 16.87
C TYR A 97 15.18 -25.63 17.90
N PRO A 98 16.16 -25.89 18.80
CA PRO A 98 16.33 -25.14 20.03
C PRO A 98 17.09 -23.82 19.84
N GLN A 99 16.59 -22.81 20.51
CA GLN A 99 17.19 -21.49 20.70
C GLN A 99 18.65 -21.59 21.16
N ARG A 100 19.58 -21.14 20.31
CA ARG A 100 20.96 -20.80 20.73
C ARG A 100 21.14 -19.29 20.69
N ARG A 101 20.86 -18.66 21.82
CA ARG A 101 21.10 -17.24 22.07
C ARG A 101 22.60 -17.00 22.23
N VAL A 102 23.25 -16.41 21.24
CA VAL A 102 24.61 -15.85 21.42
C VAL A 102 24.47 -14.41 21.88
N VAL A 103 24.67 -14.19 23.17
CA VAL A 103 24.85 -12.85 23.75
C VAL A 103 26.34 -12.52 23.60
N VAL A 104 26.67 -11.54 22.76
CA VAL A 104 28.03 -11.00 22.71
C VAL A 104 28.21 -10.08 23.91
N SER A 105 29.02 -10.52 24.87
CA SER A 105 29.57 -9.68 25.94
C SER A 105 31.07 -9.52 25.74
N GLU A 106 31.55 -8.27 25.81
CA GLU A 106 32.96 -7.91 25.77
C GLU A 106 33.74 -8.55 26.93
N SER A 107 34.82 -9.30 26.63
CA SER A 107 36.17 -9.11 27.20
C SER A 107 37.09 -10.31 26.92
N CYS A 108 38.39 -9.99 26.95
CA CYS A 108 39.58 -10.83 27.07
C CYS A 108 40.37 -11.21 25.81
N GLN A 109 41.56 -10.60 25.78
CA GLN A 109 42.71 -10.86 24.92
C GLN A 109 43.40 -12.20 25.24
N SER A 110 44.12 -12.68 24.22
CA SER A 110 45.29 -13.57 24.25
C SER A 110 45.09 -15.01 24.73
N GLN A 111 45.31 -15.97 23.83
CA GLN A 111 46.57 -16.73 23.75
C GLN A 111 46.59 -17.67 22.54
N ILE A 112 47.79 -17.76 21.96
CA ILE A 112 48.21 -18.56 20.81
C ILE A 112 48.59 -19.95 21.30
N GLU A 113 48.26 -21.02 20.56
CA GLU A 113 49.10 -22.20 20.22
C GLU A 113 48.22 -23.31 19.59
N LYS A 114 48.41 -23.62 18.30
CA LYS A 114 49.15 -24.79 17.74
C LYS A 114 48.47 -26.15 17.92
N ALA A 115 47.90 -26.67 16.82
CA ALA A 115 48.05 -28.07 16.42
C ALA A 115 47.73 -28.21 14.91
N THR A 116 48.70 -28.75 14.17
CA THR A 116 48.70 -29.14 12.76
C THR A 116 48.57 -30.66 12.63
N SER A 117 48.27 -31.11 11.40
CA SER A 117 48.20 -32.49 10.87
C SER A 117 46.98 -33.30 11.33
N GLU A 118 46.23 -33.98 10.46
CA GLU A 118 46.68 -34.93 9.43
C GLU A 118 45.76 -34.93 8.19
N GLU A 119 46.37 -35.17 7.02
CA GLU A 119 45.74 -35.50 5.75
C GLU A 119 45.30 -36.98 5.77
N SER A 120 44.12 -37.28 5.20
CA SER A 120 43.82 -38.59 4.64
C SER A 120 42.81 -38.42 3.52
N ASP A 121 43.30 -38.63 2.30
CA ASP A 121 42.54 -38.84 1.08
C ASP A 121 41.72 -40.13 1.21
N GLU A 122 40.39 -40.05 1.09
CA GLU A 122 39.55 -41.17 0.66
C GLU A 122 38.58 -40.64 -0.38
N ASP A 123 38.75 -41.16 -1.60
CA ASP A 123 37.84 -41.04 -2.73
C ASP A 123 36.54 -41.78 -2.38
N ASP A 124 35.43 -41.07 -2.23
CA ASP A 124 34.09 -41.66 -2.26
C ASP A 124 33.28 -40.97 -3.38
N GLU A 125 33.00 -41.76 -4.41
CA GLU A 125 32.00 -41.50 -5.43
C GLU A 125 30.62 -41.65 -4.77
N ASP A 126 30.05 -40.55 -4.27
CA ASP A 126 28.65 -40.52 -3.87
C ASP A 126 27.83 -39.91 -5.02
N GLU A 127 27.03 -40.78 -5.64
CA GLU A 127 25.87 -40.42 -6.44
C GLU A 127 24.88 -39.68 -5.52
N ASP A 128 24.92 -38.35 -5.54
CA ASP A 128 23.86 -37.54 -4.95
C ASP A 128 22.62 -37.65 -5.87
N ASP A 129 21.80 -38.66 -5.60
CA ASP A 129 20.35 -38.59 -5.77
C ASP A 129 19.86 -37.47 -4.84
N ASP A 130 20.01 -36.21 -5.27
CA ASP A 130 19.32 -35.07 -4.69
C ASP A 130 17.84 -35.19 -5.06
N ASP A 131 17.12 -36.04 -4.32
CA ASP A 131 15.71 -35.77 -4.01
C ASP A 131 15.69 -34.47 -3.18
N ASP A 132 15.81 -33.33 -3.87
CA ASP A 132 15.62 -31.96 -3.37
C ASP A 132 14.21 -31.85 -2.80
N VAL A 133 14.03 -32.28 -1.55
CA VAL A 133 12.93 -31.78 -0.71
C VAL A 133 13.28 -30.32 -0.46
N GLU A 134 12.83 -29.44 -1.35
CA GLU A 134 12.91 -27.99 -1.16
C GLU A 134 12.40 -27.67 0.25
N ASP A 135 13.32 -27.35 1.17
CA ASP A 135 12.99 -26.90 2.53
C ASP A 135 12.44 -25.48 2.40
N ASP A 136 11.18 -25.40 1.95
CA ASP A 136 10.49 -24.18 1.66
C ASP A 136 10.39 -23.35 2.94
N SER A 137 11.07 -22.22 2.92
CA SER A 137 11.06 -21.31 4.06
C SER A 137 9.64 -20.83 4.35
N PRO A 138 9.30 -20.43 5.59
CA PRO A 138 7.99 -19.83 5.88
C PRO A 138 7.66 -18.62 5.00
N PHE A 139 8.68 -17.90 4.52
CA PHE A 139 8.51 -16.78 3.61
C PHE A 139 8.24 -17.24 2.17
N SER A 140 8.94 -18.29 1.70
CA SER A 140 8.70 -18.94 0.41
C SER A 140 7.26 -19.49 0.36
N ALA A 141 6.85 -20.21 1.41
CA ALA A 141 5.49 -20.70 1.56
C ALA A 141 4.45 -19.57 1.49
N TRP A 142 4.65 -18.44 2.20
CA TRP A 142 3.75 -17.28 2.07
C TRP A 142 3.68 -16.71 0.64
N LEU A 143 4.76 -16.80 -0.12
CA LEU A 143 4.81 -16.30 -1.48
C LEU A 143 3.95 -17.14 -2.43
N HIS A 144 3.99 -18.47 -2.28
CA HIS A 144 3.32 -19.44 -3.15
C HIS A 144 1.91 -19.83 -2.68
N ASP A 145 1.69 -19.92 -1.37
CA ASP A 145 0.44 -20.42 -0.80
C ASP A 145 -0.54 -19.31 -0.41
N HIS A 146 -1.81 -19.71 -0.29
CA HIS A 146 -2.82 -18.91 0.38
C HIS A 146 -2.66 -19.04 1.90
N VAL A 147 -2.37 -17.92 2.57
CA VAL A 147 -2.33 -17.87 4.04
C VAL A 147 -3.74 -17.56 4.55
N PRO A 148 -4.33 -18.38 5.45
CA PRO A 148 -5.72 -18.24 5.90
C PRO A 148 -5.88 -17.11 6.93
N ILE A 149 -5.48 -15.89 6.56
CA ILE A 149 -5.63 -14.66 7.33
C ILE A 149 -6.40 -13.66 6.47
N GLU A 150 -7.69 -13.51 6.77
CA GLU A 150 -8.61 -12.65 6.01
C GLU A 150 -8.42 -11.14 6.25
N ASP A 151 -8.00 -10.75 7.47
CA ASP A 151 -7.75 -9.34 7.79
C ASP A 151 -6.39 -8.90 7.22
N SER A 152 -6.42 -7.94 6.29
CA SER A 152 -5.25 -7.46 5.56
C SER A 152 -4.18 -6.85 6.46
N THR A 153 -4.58 -6.24 7.58
CA THR A 153 -3.63 -5.66 8.54
C THR A 153 -2.94 -6.73 9.38
N LEU A 154 -3.68 -7.79 9.74
CA LEU A 154 -3.09 -8.95 10.43
C LEU A 154 -2.22 -9.77 9.50
N LEU A 155 -2.58 -9.89 8.21
CA LEU A 155 -1.75 -10.52 7.19
C LEU A 155 -0.45 -9.74 7.00
N GLY A 156 -0.54 -8.40 6.93
CA GLY A 156 0.63 -7.52 6.90
C GLY A 156 1.51 -7.64 8.15
N GLU A 157 0.93 -7.71 9.36
CA GLU A 157 1.68 -7.94 10.60
C GLU A 157 2.37 -9.31 10.60
N HIS A 158 1.68 -10.35 10.10
CA HIS A 158 2.21 -11.70 9.98
C HIS A 158 3.43 -11.74 9.04
N LEU A 159 3.28 -11.20 7.82
CA LEU A 159 4.36 -11.09 6.84
C LEU A 159 5.54 -10.29 7.39
N PHE A 160 5.26 -9.18 8.07
CA PHE A 160 6.29 -8.40 8.73
C PHE A 160 7.05 -9.23 9.78
N GLY A 161 6.32 -10.06 10.54
CA GLY A 161 6.90 -11.04 11.46
C GLY A 161 7.84 -12.04 10.79
N LEU A 162 7.47 -12.59 9.63
CA LEU A 162 8.35 -13.47 8.84
C LEU A 162 9.64 -12.74 8.45
N LEU A 163 9.53 -11.50 7.97
CA LEU A 163 10.70 -10.72 7.55
C LEU A 163 11.73 -10.51 8.65
N ILE A 164 11.30 -10.37 9.92
CA ILE A 164 12.19 -10.09 11.06
C ILE A 164 12.42 -11.29 12.00
N ASP A 165 11.87 -12.46 11.66
CA ASP A 165 12.05 -13.70 12.43
C ASP A 165 13.55 -13.96 12.69
N PRO A 166 13.98 -14.31 13.93
CA PRO A 166 13.16 -14.74 15.08
C PRO A 166 12.69 -13.61 16.02
N THR A 167 12.80 -12.35 15.61
CA THR A 167 12.43 -11.21 16.46
C THR A 167 10.90 -11.03 16.48
N PRO A 168 10.23 -11.11 17.64
CA PRO A 168 8.79 -10.86 17.67
C PRO A 168 8.44 -9.41 17.30
N VAL A 169 7.42 -9.19 16.47
CA VAL A 169 6.97 -7.86 16.02
C VAL A 169 6.78 -6.87 17.18
N LYS A 170 6.11 -7.29 18.26
CA LYS A 170 5.90 -6.45 19.45
C LYS A 170 7.21 -6.02 20.13
N GLU A 171 8.23 -6.87 20.11
CA GLU A 171 9.54 -6.54 20.67
C GLU A 171 10.28 -5.57 19.75
N PHE A 172 10.27 -5.83 18.45
CA PHE A 172 10.85 -4.96 17.44
C PHE A 172 10.26 -3.54 17.51
N MET A 173 8.93 -3.41 17.47
CA MET A 173 8.26 -2.10 17.50
C MET A 173 8.54 -1.32 18.80
N LYS A 174 8.79 -2.01 19.91
CA LYS A 174 9.05 -1.38 21.20
C LYS A 174 10.50 -0.94 21.37
N LYS A 175 11.46 -1.73 20.90
CA LYS A 175 12.88 -1.56 21.23
C LYS A 175 13.75 -1.14 20.04
N THR A 176 13.40 -1.58 18.84
CA THR A 176 14.27 -1.50 17.66
C THR A 176 13.78 -0.44 16.68
N TRP A 177 12.48 -0.42 16.37
CA TRP A 177 11.89 0.51 15.40
C TRP A 177 12.26 1.97 15.71
N GLN A 178 12.87 2.63 14.72
CA GLN A 178 13.37 4.00 14.77
C GLN A 178 14.33 4.30 15.93
N ARG A 179 15.06 3.29 16.41
CA ARG A 179 16.02 3.40 17.53
C ARG A 179 17.38 2.85 17.18
N GLU A 180 17.43 1.59 16.79
CA GLU A 180 18.69 0.86 16.53
C GLU A 180 18.52 -0.09 15.34
N PRO A 181 19.61 -0.39 14.61
CA PRO A 181 19.56 -1.35 13.52
C PRO A 181 19.38 -2.78 14.06
N LEU A 182 18.80 -3.65 13.24
CA LEU A 182 18.64 -5.08 13.53
C LEU A 182 19.30 -5.89 12.43
N LEU A 183 20.14 -6.85 12.84
CA LEU A 183 20.75 -7.83 11.97
C LEU A 183 20.15 -9.21 12.27
N VAL A 184 19.67 -9.89 11.23
CA VAL A 184 19.22 -11.28 11.27
C VAL A 184 20.06 -12.08 10.28
N GLN A 185 20.90 -12.97 10.80
CA GLN A 185 21.67 -13.91 9.98
C GLN A 185 21.05 -15.29 10.07
N ARG A 186 20.33 -15.71 9.02
CA ARG A 186 19.51 -16.93 9.05
C ARG A 186 20.31 -18.19 8.76
N LYS A 187 21.36 -18.08 7.96
CA LYS A 187 22.08 -19.24 7.40
C LYS A 187 21.14 -20.18 6.62
N GLN A 188 20.12 -19.61 5.99
CA GLN A 188 19.18 -20.31 5.12
C GLN A 188 19.13 -19.52 3.81
N SER A 189 19.94 -19.92 2.83
CA SER A 189 20.10 -19.21 1.55
C SER A 189 18.79 -19.12 0.76
N THR A 190 17.93 -20.13 0.89
CA THR A 190 16.65 -20.25 0.18
C THR A 190 15.53 -19.40 0.79
N TYR A 191 15.79 -18.65 1.88
CA TYR A 191 14.72 -18.00 2.64
C TYR A 191 13.86 -17.04 1.81
N TYR A 192 14.45 -16.34 0.84
CA TYR A 192 13.76 -15.40 -0.05
C TYR A 192 13.57 -15.93 -1.49
N ASN A 193 13.65 -17.24 -1.70
CA ASN A 193 13.42 -17.83 -3.02
C ASN A 193 12.05 -17.40 -3.59
N GLY A 194 12.00 -17.25 -4.92
CA GLY A 194 10.81 -16.79 -5.64
C GLY A 194 10.51 -15.29 -5.55
N LEU A 195 11.13 -14.54 -4.63
CA LEU A 195 10.82 -13.11 -4.45
C LEU A 195 11.31 -12.26 -5.63
N PHE A 196 12.60 -12.35 -5.95
CA PHE A 196 13.25 -11.61 -7.02
C PHE A 196 14.68 -12.15 -7.26
N SER A 197 15.13 -12.18 -8.50
CA SER A 197 16.42 -12.76 -8.91
C SER A 197 17.15 -11.88 -9.93
N THR A 198 18.41 -12.21 -10.19
CA THR A 198 19.19 -11.62 -11.29
C THR A 198 18.60 -12.02 -12.65
N GLY A 199 17.99 -13.20 -12.76
CA GLY A 199 17.23 -13.62 -13.95
C GLY A 199 16.08 -12.67 -14.25
N ASP A 200 15.30 -12.31 -13.22
CA ASP A 200 14.20 -11.35 -13.35
C ASP A 200 14.69 -9.98 -13.86
N ILE A 201 15.90 -9.55 -13.48
CA ILE A 201 16.49 -8.30 -14.02
C ILE A 201 16.70 -8.39 -15.53
N ASP A 202 17.20 -9.52 -16.04
CA ASP A 202 17.41 -9.71 -17.48
C ASP A 202 16.07 -9.74 -18.23
N ASP A 203 15.09 -10.48 -17.73
CA ASP A 203 13.74 -10.56 -18.31
C ASP A 203 13.07 -9.19 -18.32
N ILE A 204 13.13 -8.45 -17.21
CA ILE A 204 12.60 -7.09 -17.11
C ILE A 204 13.25 -6.17 -18.16
N LEU A 205 14.58 -6.22 -18.32
CA LEU A 205 15.28 -5.39 -19.31
C LEU A 205 14.90 -5.72 -20.77
N ARG A 206 14.59 -7.00 -21.06
CA ARG A 206 14.21 -7.47 -22.39
C ARG A 206 12.77 -7.15 -22.73
N ASP A 207 11.87 -7.49 -21.82
CA ASP A 207 10.43 -7.48 -22.05
C ASP A 207 9.82 -6.09 -21.83
N ASN A 208 10.49 -5.24 -21.04
CA ASN A 208 10.01 -3.92 -20.72
C ASN A 208 10.91 -2.82 -21.28
N LYS A 209 10.34 -1.62 -21.36
CA LYS A 209 11.04 -0.41 -21.77
C LYS A 209 11.47 0.37 -20.53
N LEU A 210 12.64 0.03 -19.99
CA LEU A 210 13.23 0.76 -18.86
C LEU A 210 14.02 1.97 -19.39
N GLU A 211 13.76 3.14 -18.84
CA GLU A 211 14.49 4.37 -19.13
C GLU A 211 15.54 4.60 -18.03
N TYR A 212 16.77 4.95 -18.43
CA TYR A 212 17.79 5.35 -17.48
C TYR A 212 17.28 6.50 -16.64
N SER A 213 17.74 6.61 -15.39
CA SER A 213 17.33 7.65 -14.45
C SER A 213 15.88 7.54 -13.95
N GLU A 214 14.95 6.98 -14.73
CA GLU A 214 13.53 6.84 -14.36
C GLU A 214 13.26 5.49 -13.69
N ASN A 215 13.70 4.38 -14.31
CA ASN A 215 13.46 3.03 -13.81
C ASN A 215 14.74 2.32 -13.39
N ILE A 216 15.89 2.73 -13.95
CA ILE A 216 17.18 2.06 -13.73
C ILE A 216 18.35 3.04 -13.68
N ASP A 217 19.28 2.79 -12.77
CA ASP A 217 20.55 3.51 -12.65
C ASP A 217 21.74 2.56 -12.70
N LEU A 218 22.83 3.02 -13.30
CA LEU A 218 24.15 2.39 -13.27
C LEU A 218 25.09 3.25 -12.43
N THR A 219 25.64 2.69 -11.35
CA THR A 219 26.47 3.43 -10.40
C THR A 219 27.77 2.71 -10.08
N PHE A 220 28.84 3.46 -9.93
CA PHE A 220 30.14 2.94 -9.56
C PHE A 220 30.80 3.87 -8.55
N TYR A 221 31.26 3.35 -7.43
CA TYR A 221 32.04 4.09 -6.45
C TYR A 221 33.52 3.83 -6.72
N ASN A 222 34.19 4.84 -7.25
CA ASN A 222 35.56 4.71 -7.70
C ASN A 222 36.53 4.65 -6.50
N PRO A 223 37.25 3.53 -6.29
CA PRO A 223 38.12 3.35 -5.13
C PRO A 223 39.37 4.23 -5.16
N THR A 224 39.70 4.83 -6.31
CA THR A 224 40.85 5.73 -6.46
C THR A 224 40.47 7.18 -6.15
N THR A 225 39.29 7.62 -6.61
CA THR A 225 38.83 9.00 -6.44
C THR A 225 37.95 9.19 -5.20
N PHE A 226 37.46 8.10 -4.62
CA PHE A 226 36.49 8.06 -3.52
C PHE A 226 35.18 8.80 -3.83
N LYS A 227 34.77 8.78 -5.09
CA LYS A 227 33.54 9.42 -5.58
C LYS A 227 32.62 8.43 -6.24
N LYS A 228 31.32 8.64 -6.03
CA LYS A 228 30.27 7.96 -6.78
C LYS A 228 30.16 8.56 -8.17
N GLU A 229 30.22 7.70 -9.17
CA GLU A 229 30.04 7.99 -10.58
C GLU A 229 28.72 7.36 -11.05
N ARG A 230 28.01 8.06 -11.92
CA ARG A 230 26.77 7.57 -12.55
C ARG A 230 27.05 7.36 -14.03
N HIS A 231 26.82 6.15 -14.50
CA HIS A 231 27.12 5.69 -15.87
C HIS A 231 25.85 5.56 -16.73
N ASN A 232 24.79 6.26 -16.34
CA ASN A 232 23.54 6.31 -17.10
C ASN A 232 23.76 6.99 -18.45
N GLN A 233 23.23 6.37 -19.51
CA GLN A 233 23.10 7.00 -20.81
C GLN A 233 21.76 7.75 -20.90
N GLU A 234 21.53 8.45 -22.01
CA GLU A 234 20.21 9.02 -22.31
C GLU A 234 19.30 7.95 -22.92
N GLY A 235 18.05 7.90 -22.48
CA GLY A 235 17.02 7.03 -23.05
C GLY A 235 17.02 5.59 -22.49
N ARG A 236 16.55 4.65 -23.33
CA ARG A 236 16.26 3.28 -22.94
C ARG A 236 17.51 2.52 -22.51
N ALA A 237 17.46 1.88 -21.35
CA ALA A 237 18.44 0.90 -20.90
C ALA A 237 18.25 -0.41 -21.68
N ARG A 238 19.23 -0.76 -22.52
CA ARG A 238 19.22 -2.02 -23.28
C ARG A 238 20.01 -3.09 -22.51
N PRO A 239 19.55 -4.36 -22.49
CA PRO A 239 20.21 -5.42 -21.71
C PRO A 239 21.72 -5.50 -21.97
N ALA A 240 22.14 -5.56 -23.24
CA ALA A 240 23.57 -5.67 -23.59
C ALA A 240 24.42 -4.53 -23.01
N VAL A 241 23.93 -3.29 -23.07
CA VAL A 241 24.65 -2.11 -22.56
C VAL A 241 24.70 -2.11 -21.04
N VAL A 242 23.63 -2.55 -20.38
CA VAL A 242 23.57 -2.69 -18.91
C VAL A 242 24.55 -3.77 -18.44
N TRP A 243 24.56 -4.93 -19.11
CA TRP A 243 25.45 -6.04 -18.76
C TRP A 243 26.92 -5.75 -19.07
N ASP A 244 27.22 -5.01 -20.14
CA ASP A 244 28.57 -4.51 -20.40
C ASP A 244 29.05 -3.61 -19.24
N ALA A 245 28.22 -2.65 -18.82
CA ALA A 245 28.55 -1.78 -17.68
C ALA A 245 28.68 -2.55 -16.36
N TYR A 246 27.86 -3.58 -16.14
CA TYR A 246 27.98 -4.47 -14.99
C TYR A 246 29.32 -5.21 -14.99
N ASN A 247 29.74 -5.76 -16.13
CA ASN A 247 31.04 -6.41 -16.29
C ASN A 247 32.22 -5.44 -16.11
N GLU A 248 32.01 -4.14 -16.36
CA GLU A 248 32.97 -3.07 -16.09
C GLU A 248 32.97 -2.61 -14.61
N GLY A 249 32.17 -3.23 -13.74
CA GLY A 249 32.17 -2.99 -12.30
C GLY A 249 30.98 -2.16 -11.80
N CYS A 250 30.09 -1.67 -12.68
CA CYS A 250 28.93 -0.89 -12.27
C CYS A 250 27.89 -1.74 -11.53
N SER A 251 27.34 -1.18 -10.45
CA SER A 251 26.11 -1.69 -9.86
C SER A 251 24.90 -1.29 -10.69
N VAL A 252 23.96 -2.21 -10.85
CA VAL A 252 22.67 -2.01 -11.50
C VAL A 252 21.61 -1.83 -10.42
N ARG A 253 20.89 -0.70 -10.45
CA ARG A 253 19.81 -0.39 -9.51
C ARG A 253 18.48 -0.24 -10.23
N ILE A 254 17.49 -1.09 -9.94
CA ILE A 254 16.11 -0.87 -10.40
C ILE A 254 15.34 -0.07 -9.34
N LEU A 255 14.72 1.02 -9.78
CA LEU A 255 14.10 2.02 -8.92
C LEU A 255 12.69 1.64 -8.45
N ASN A 256 11.98 0.82 -9.22
CA ASN A 256 10.59 0.45 -8.98
C ASN A 256 10.33 -1.02 -9.39
N PRO A 257 11.00 -2.02 -8.77
CA PRO A 257 10.89 -3.43 -9.15
C PRO A 257 9.45 -3.97 -9.07
N HIS A 258 8.63 -3.46 -8.15
CA HIS A 258 7.22 -3.81 -7.99
C HIS A 258 6.35 -3.43 -9.20
N THR A 259 6.81 -2.57 -10.09
CA THR A 259 6.12 -2.28 -11.36
C THR A 259 6.17 -3.46 -12.32
N TYR A 260 7.21 -4.29 -12.23
CA TYR A 260 7.44 -5.40 -13.17
C TYR A 260 7.28 -6.77 -12.50
N SER A 261 7.74 -6.94 -11.26
CA SER A 261 7.59 -8.19 -10.49
C SER A 261 6.29 -8.21 -9.68
N THR A 262 5.49 -9.27 -9.88
CA THR A 262 4.27 -9.56 -9.12
C THR A 262 4.58 -9.97 -7.68
N SER A 263 5.64 -10.77 -7.46
CA SER A 263 6.12 -11.17 -6.13
C SER A 263 6.49 -9.97 -5.28
N VAL A 264 7.25 -9.01 -5.84
CA VAL A 264 7.58 -7.77 -5.13
C VAL A 264 6.33 -6.92 -4.90
N TRP A 265 5.42 -6.83 -5.87
CA TRP A 265 4.14 -6.12 -5.66
C TRP A 265 3.30 -6.74 -4.53
N LYS A 266 3.19 -8.07 -4.45
CA LYS A 266 2.51 -8.80 -3.37
C LYS A 266 3.11 -8.44 -2.01
N LEU A 267 4.46 -8.47 -1.91
CA LEU A 267 5.20 -8.10 -0.70
C LEU A 267 4.88 -6.67 -0.24
N LEU A 268 5.04 -5.69 -1.12
CA LEU A 268 4.89 -4.28 -0.74
C LEU A 268 3.43 -3.90 -0.45
N SER A 269 2.48 -4.37 -1.27
CA SER A 269 1.05 -4.09 -1.09
C SER A 269 0.47 -4.75 0.18
N THR A 270 1.06 -5.85 0.64
CA THR A 270 0.68 -6.49 1.90
C THR A 270 1.32 -5.79 3.11
N LEU A 271 2.59 -5.38 3.03
CA LEU A 271 3.24 -4.66 4.12
C LEU A 271 2.64 -3.26 4.37
N GLN A 272 2.23 -2.54 3.32
CA GLN A 272 1.65 -1.20 3.49
C GLN A 272 0.36 -1.20 4.31
N GLU A 273 -0.40 -2.30 4.29
CA GLU A 273 -1.61 -2.46 5.11
C GLU A 273 -1.29 -2.45 6.60
N TYR A 274 -0.13 -3.00 6.99
CA TYR A 274 0.35 -2.97 8.37
C TYR A 274 0.96 -1.62 8.74
N PHE A 275 1.80 -1.06 7.86
CA PHE A 275 2.50 0.19 8.16
C PHE A 275 1.61 1.44 8.09
N GLY A 276 0.48 1.41 7.39
CA GLY A 276 -0.37 2.59 7.16
C GLY A 276 0.36 3.71 6.41
N SER A 277 1.38 3.35 5.64
CA SER A 277 2.20 4.25 4.82
C SER A 277 2.69 3.50 3.59
N LEU A 278 3.09 4.23 2.55
CA LEU A 278 3.65 3.63 1.35
C LEU A 278 4.91 2.81 1.70
N VAL A 279 4.94 1.59 1.19
CA VAL A 279 6.11 0.71 1.20
C VAL A 279 6.65 0.63 -0.22
N GLY A 280 7.84 1.18 -0.43
CA GLY A 280 8.55 1.14 -1.71
C GLY A 280 9.70 0.12 -1.68
N ALA A 281 10.31 -0.14 -2.84
CA ALA A 281 11.53 -0.93 -2.88
C ALA A 281 12.49 -0.52 -4.00
N ASN A 282 13.76 -0.83 -3.83
CA ASN A 282 14.80 -0.78 -4.87
C ASN A 282 15.57 -2.11 -4.88
N THR A 283 16.02 -2.55 -6.05
CA THR A 283 16.97 -3.67 -6.14
C THR A 283 18.36 -3.14 -6.45
N TYR A 284 19.37 -3.86 -5.98
CA TYR A 284 20.77 -3.49 -6.15
C TYR A 284 21.59 -4.74 -6.49
N LEU A 285 21.95 -4.87 -7.76
CA LEU A 285 22.85 -5.90 -8.27
C LEU A 285 24.26 -5.31 -8.41
N THR A 286 25.22 -5.84 -7.67
CA THR A 286 26.62 -5.37 -7.68
C THR A 286 27.55 -6.52 -8.09
N PRO A 287 28.46 -6.32 -9.06
CA PRO A 287 29.42 -7.34 -9.50
C PRO A 287 30.48 -7.60 -8.42
N PRO A 288 31.24 -8.71 -8.49
CA PRO A 288 32.31 -9.01 -7.53
C PRO A 288 33.37 -7.89 -7.43
N GLY A 289 33.94 -7.71 -6.24
CA GLY A 289 35.06 -6.78 -5.98
C GLY A 289 34.76 -5.29 -6.22
N SER A 290 33.48 -4.89 -6.11
CA SER A 290 33.02 -3.55 -6.50
C SER A 290 32.12 -2.90 -5.46
N GLN A 291 31.95 -1.58 -5.57
CA GLN A 291 31.07 -0.78 -4.73
C GLN A 291 30.27 0.15 -5.64
N GLY A 292 28.95 0.20 -5.47
CA GLY A 292 28.08 1.06 -6.30
C GLY A 292 27.91 2.47 -5.74
N PHE A 293 27.91 2.62 -4.41
CA PHE A 293 27.47 3.83 -3.72
C PHE A 293 28.47 4.28 -2.67
N ALA A 294 28.68 5.59 -2.57
CA ALA A 294 29.42 6.20 -1.47
C ALA A 294 28.68 6.03 -0.14
N PRO A 295 29.33 6.14 1.03
CA PRO A 295 28.64 6.16 2.31
C PRO A 295 27.61 7.29 2.39
N HIS A 296 26.41 6.98 2.90
CA HIS A 296 25.28 7.92 3.02
C HIS A 296 24.25 7.44 4.04
N TYR A 297 23.28 8.29 4.37
CA TYR A 297 22.05 7.89 5.04
C TYR A 297 20.81 8.34 4.24
N ASP A 298 19.70 7.62 4.41
CA ASP A 298 18.43 7.92 3.77
C ASP A 298 17.40 8.55 4.72
N ASP A 299 16.29 9.04 4.17
CA ASP A 299 15.11 9.56 4.87
C ASP A 299 13.98 8.53 5.07
N ILE A 300 14.29 7.24 4.91
CA ILE A 300 13.36 6.12 5.08
C ILE A 300 13.85 5.10 6.10
N ASP A 301 12.91 4.37 6.69
CA ASP A 301 13.22 3.14 7.43
C ASP A 301 13.47 2.02 6.40
N ALA A 302 14.66 1.41 6.44
CA ALA A 302 15.13 0.47 5.42
C ALA A 302 15.23 -0.97 5.96
N PHE A 303 14.75 -1.93 5.17
CA PHE A 303 14.90 -3.36 5.37
C PHE A 303 15.63 -3.93 4.14
N ILE A 304 16.88 -4.33 4.32
CA ILE A 304 17.72 -4.94 3.28
C ILE A 304 17.54 -6.45 3.36
N LEU A 305 16.97 -7.04 2.32
CA LEU A 305 16.80 -8.47 2.15
C LEU A 305 17.90 -8.95 1.18
N GLN A 306 18.87 -9.72 1.68
CA GLN A 306 19.95 -10.25 0.85
C GLN A 306 19.43 -11.45 0.04
N LEU A 307 19.34 -11.31 -1.28
CA LEU A 307 18.67 -12.28 -2.17
C LEU A 307 19.67 -13.27 -2.76
N GLU A 308 20.79 -12.78 -3.30
CA GLU A 308 21.82 -13.62 -3.91
C GLU A 308 23.22 -13.16 -3.49
N GLY A 309 24.16 -14.10 -3.45
CA GLY A 309 25.57 -13.82 -3.25
C GLY A 309 25.88 -13.17 -1.89
N LYS A 310 26.92 -12.33 -1.84
CA LYS A 310 27.47 -11.80 -0.57
C LYS A 310 27.83 -10.32 -0.66
N LYS A 311 27.48 -9.54 0.37
CA LYS A 311 27.86 -8.12 0.47
C LYS A 311 28.37 -7.78 1.85
N HIS A 312 29.54 -7.16 1.92
CA HIS A 312 30.06 -6.61 3.17
C HIS A 312 29.43 -5.25 3.43
N TRP A 313 28.70 -5.16 4.54
CA TRP A 313 28.00 -3.98 4.99
C TRP A 313 28.69 -3.36 6.20
N ARG A 314 28.84 -2.04 6.15
CA ARG A 314 29.19 -1.22 7.30
C ARG A 314 28.09 -0.22 7.57
N VAL A 315 27.55 -0.24 8.78
CA VAL A 315 26.53 0.69 9.28
C VAL A 315 27.11 1.46 10.46
N TYR A 316 26.87 2.76 10.50
CA TYR A 316 27.38 3.68 11.52
C TYR A 316 26.21 4.40 12.17
N ASN A 317 26.35 4.72 13.45
CA ASN A 317 25.42 5.60 14.15
C ASN A 317 25.37 6.99 13.48
N PRO A 318 24.25 7.72 13.58
CA PRO A 318 24.22 9.15 13.27
C PRO A 318 25.37 9.89 13.96
N LEU A 319 26.01 10.84 13.26
CA LEU A 319 27.23 11.48 13.77
C LEU A 319 26.97 12.43 14.94
N ASN A 320 25.74 12.91 15.05
CA ASN A 320 25.26 13.82 16.09
C ASN A 320 23.73 13.73 16.20
N ASP A 321 23.18 14.35 17.25
CA ASP A 321 21.74 14.32 17.54
C ASP A 321 20.88 14.96 16.42
N ASP A 322 21.41 15.91 15.64
CA ASP A 322 20.68 16.56 14.55
C ASP A 322 20.50 15.63 13.32
N GLU A 323 21.32 14.58 13.22
CA GLU A 323 21.26 13.55 12.19
C GLU A 323 20.44 12.32 12.62
N VAL A 324 19.93 12.28 13.85
CA VAL A 324 19.03 11.22 14.30
C VAL A 324 17.66 11.43 13.68
N LEU A 325 17.17 10.41 12.97
CA LEU A 325 15.86 10.42 12.30
C LEU A 325 15.66 11.62 11.36
N PRO A 326 16.59 11.89 10.42
CA PRO A 326 16.61 13.10 9.62
C PRO A 326 15.38 13.15 8.70
N LEU A 327 14.99 14.36 8.31
CA LEU A 327 13.83 14.57 7.43
C LEU A 327 14.16 14.43 5.94
N LYS A 328 15.45 14.32 5.58
CA LYS A 328 15.96 14.27 4.21
C LYS A 328 17.20 13.38 4.16
N SER A 329 17.41 12.69 3.04
CA SER A 329 18.63 11.92 2.79
C SER A 329 19.86 12.81 2.79
N SER A 330 21.01 12.23 3.12
CA SER A 330 22.30 12.91 3.02
C SER A 330 22.72 13.10 1.56
N HIS A 331 23.75 13.93 1.37
CA HIS A 331 24.57 13.83 0.17
C HIS A 331 25.52 12.62 0.29
N ASP A 332 26.21 12.27 -0.80
CA ASP A 332 27.32 11.32 -0.74
C ASP A 332 28.37 11.84 0.25
N LEU A 333 28.66 11.09 1.31
CA LEU A 333 29.65 11.48 2.30
C LEU A 333 31.05 11.15 1.81
N ASP A 334 32.00 12.04 2.11
CA ASP A 334 33.42 11.76 1.87
C ASP A 334 33.87 10.59 2.75
N LYS A 335 34.72 9.71 2.20
CA LYS A 335 35.29 8.56 2.93
C LYS A 335 35.95 8.98 4.27
N SER A 336 36.55 10.16 4.32
CA SER A 336 37.19 10.70 5.53
C SER A 336 36.22 10.90 6.71
N VAL A 337 34.93 11.07 6.44
CA VAL A 337 33.88 11.19 7.47
C VAL A 337 33.71 9.88 8.22
N VAL A 338 33.78 8.74 7.52
CA VAL A 338 33.57 7.41 8.11
C VAL A 338 34.87 6.70 8.50
N ASP A 339 36.03 7.13 7.98
CA ASP A 339 37.33 6.47 8.23
C ASP A 339 37.71 6.36 9.71
N ASN A 340 37.29 7.32 10.54
CA ASN A 340 37.58 7.34 11.98
C ASN A 340 36.37 6.98 12.85
N VAL A 341 35.27 6.54 12.24
CA VAL A 341 34.05 6.17 12.95
C VAL A 341 33.97 4.65 12.99
N LYS A 342 33.83 4.08 14.20
CA LYS A 342 33.63 2.64 14.35
C LYS A 342 32.21 2.30 13.87
N PRO A 343 32.04 1.39 12.89
CA PRO A 343 30.72 0.91 12.52
C PRO A 343 30.04 0.20 13.70
N CYS A 344 28.74 0.42 13.88
CA CYS A 344 27.94 -0.32 14.85
C CYS A 344 27.57 -1.72 14.33
N ILE A 345 27.51 -1.89 13.01
CA ILE A 345 27.42 -3.19 12.34
C ILE A 345 28.49 -3.24 11.23
N ASP A 346 29.32 -4.27 11.25
CA ASP A 346 30.32 -4.58 10.22
C ASP A 346 30.23 -6.09 9.95
N VAL A 347 29.57 -6.47 8.85
CA VAL A 347 29.14 -7.85 8.61
C VAL A 347 29.06 -8.17 7.12
N VAL A 348 29.33 -9.42 6.75
CA VAL A 348 29.00 -9.94 5.41
C VAL A 348 27.60 -10.53 5.48
N LEU A 349 26.66 -9.96 4.73
CA LEU A 349 25.35 -10.57 4.54
C LEU A 349 25.44 -11.62 3.43
N GLU A 350 24.80 -12.76 3.67
CA GLU A 350 24.62 -13.83 2.69
C GLU A 350 23.14 -13.98 2.34
N ALA A 351 22.82 -14.71 1.27
CA ALA A 351 21.42 -14.94 0.87
C ALA A 351 20.56 -15.41 2.05
N GLY A 352 19.35 -14.84 2.17
CA GLY A 352 18.41 -15.10 3.26
C GLY A 352 18.56 -14.21 4.49
N ASP A 353 19.63 -13.42 4.60
CA ASP A 353 19.84 -12.51 5.73
C ASP A 353 19.02 -11.21 5.60
N LEU A 354 18.68 -10.60 6.75
CA LEU A 354 18.02 -9.30 6.84
C LEU A 354 18.89 -8.29 7.61
N LEU A 355 18.96 -7.07 7.10
CA LEU A 355 19.47 -5.91 7.83
C LEU A 355 18.43 -4.77 7.84
N TYR A 356 17.87 -4.47 9.00
CA TYR A 356 17.05 -3.29 9.22
C TYR A 356 17.90 -2.12 9.75
N MET A 357 17.63 -0.91 9.27
CA MET A 357 18.18 0.31 9.85
C MET A 357 17.16 1.48 9.79
N PRO A 358 17.06 2.26 10.87
CA PRO A 358 16.31 3.52 10.85
C PRO A 358 16.91 4.55 9.88
N ARG A 359 16.09 5.48 9.40
CA ARG A 359 16.58 6.67 8.68
C ARG A 359 17.65 7.40 9.51
N GLY A 360 18.70 7.88 8.84
CA GLY A 360 19.84 8.57 9.47
C GLY A 360 21.04 7.69 9.81
N TYR A 361 20.92 6.36 9.78
CA TYR A 361 22.09 5.49 9.93
C TYR A 361 22.93 5.51 8.64
N ILE A 362 24.18 5.96 8.77
CA ILE A 362 25.11 5.98 7.64
C ILE A 362 25.44 4.53 7.28
N HIS A 363 25.44 4.20 6.00
CA HIS A 363 25.74 2.86 5.54
C HIS A 363 26.51 2.86 4.23
N GLN A 364 27.24 1.78 4.01
CA GLN A 364 27.90 1.46 2.75
C GLN A 364 28.01 -0.06 2.60
N GLY A 365 27.90 -0.53 1.36
CA GLY A 365 28.04 -1.95 1.02
C GLY A 365 29.01 -2.14 -0.12
N TYR A 366 29.95 -3.08 0.01
CA TYR A 366 30.86 -3.50 -1.05
C TYR A 366 30.81 -5.02 -1.24
N THR A 367 30.96 -5.50 -2.46
CA THR A 367 31.02 -6.94 -2.76
C THR A 367 32.43 -7.47 -2.57
N LEU A 368 32.52 -8.72 -2.11
CA LEU A 368 33.78 -9.44 -2.03
C LEU A 368 34.24 -9.85 -3.44
N ASP A 369 35.50 -10.21 -3.59
CA ASP A 369 36.10 -10.53 -4.90
C ASP A 369 35.55 -11.83 -5.52
N ASP A 370 34.94 -12.70 -4.72
CA ASP A 370 34.52 -14.06 -5.07
C ASP A 370 33.03 -14.20 -5.41
N ALA A 371 32.21 -13.19 -5.14
CA ALA A 371 30.76 -13.27 -5.33
C ALA A 371 30.14 -11.93 -5.74
N HIS A 372 29.14 -11.98 -6.62
CA HIS A 372 28.24 -10.84 -6.83
C HIS A 372 27.32 -10.68 -5.62
N SER A 373 26.48 -9.66 -5.65
CA SER A 373 25.40 -9.52 -4.67
C SER A 373 24.16 -8.89 -5.27
N LEU A 374 23.02 -9.52 -5.01
CA LEU A 374 21.69 -8.95 -5.23
C LEU A 374 21.00 -8.77 -3.88
N HIS A 375 20.44 -7.58 -3.63
CA HIS A 375 19.52 -7.37 -2.51
C HIS A 375 18.34 -6.50 -2.93
N LEU A 376 17.23 -6.68 -2.22
CA LEU A 376 16.05 -5.81 -2.26
C LEU A 376 16.05 -4.96 -1.00
N THR A 377 16.02 -3.64 -1.16
CA THR A 377 15.78 -2.72 -0.04
C THR A 377 14.31 -2.36 -0.03
N VAL A 378 13.57 -2.91 0.93
CA VAL A 378 12.19 -2.49 1.24
C VAL A 378 12.26 -1.26 2.13
N SER A 379 11.50 -0.22 1.79
CA SER A 379 11.59 1.10 2.43
C SER A 379 10.20 1.64 2.77
N CYS A 380 10.07 2.30 3.91
CA CYS A 380 8.79 2.85 4.36
C CYS A 380 8.97 4.10 5.24
N TYR A 381 7.85 4.69 5.68
CA TYR A 381 7.81 5.79 6.65
C TYR A 381 8.45 7.12 6.21
N GLN A 382 8.60 7.35 4.90
CA GLN A 382 9.05 8.63 4.38
C GLN A 382 8.01 9.73 4.67
N GLN A 383 8.45 10.86 5.23
CA GLN A 383 7.57 12.02 5.55
C GLN A 383 6.31 11.63 6.35
N HIS A 384 6.44 10.63 7.22
CA HIS A 384 5.34 10.08 8.02
C HIS A 384 5.60 10.32 9.52
N THR A 385 5.85 11.58 9.89
CA THR A 385 6.23 11.97 11.26
C THR A 385 5.13 12.75 11.99
N TRP A 386 5.24 12.87 13.32
CA TRP A 386 4.42 13.81 14.11
C TRP A 386 4.51 15.25 13.59
N GLY A 387 5.68 15.65 13.10
CA GLY A 387 5.88 16.97 12.51
C GLY A 387 5.07 17.15 11.23
N ASP A 388 4.94 16.11 10.41
CA ASP A 388 4.14 16.14 9.18
C ASP A 388 2.64 16.21 9.51
N LEU A 389 2.16 15.44 10.48
CA LEU A 389 0.79 15.60 11.00
C LEU A 389 0.54 17.02 11.54
N PHE A 390 1.49 17.60 12.29
CA PHE A 390 1.35 18.95 12.84
C PHE A 390 1.37 20.05 11.79
N LYS A 391 2.00 19.84 10.63
CA LYS A 391 1.91 20.77 9.49
C LYS A 391 0.48 20.88 8.94
N ILE A 392 -0.32 19.82 9.07
CA ILE A 392 -1.74 19.78 8.68
C ILE A 392 -2.61 20.30 9.84
N LEU A 393 -2.42 19.72 11.02
CA LEU A 393 -3.27 19.92 12.19
C LEU A 393 -3.23 21.35 12.75
N LEU A 394 -2.05 21.95 12.88
CA LEU A 394 -1.94 23.24 13.55
C LEU A 394 -2.57 24.39 12.74
N PRO A 395 -2.37 24.49 11.40
CA PRO A 395 -3.12 25.44 10.59
C PRO A 395 -4.63 25.28 10.72
N LYS A 396 -5.16 24.05 10.57
CA LYS A 396 -6.60 23.76 10.71
C LYS A 396 -7.14 24.16 12.08
N ALA A 397 -6.43 23.82 13.15
CA ALA A 397 -6.81 24.22 14.50
C ALA A 397 -6.82 25.74 14.67
N VAL A 398 -5.86 26.46 14.09
CA VAL A 398 -5.80 27.93 14.15
C VAL A 398 -6.98 28.55 13.39
N ASP A 399 -7.29 28.06 12.19
CA ASP A 399 -8.41 28.56 11.39
C ASP A 399 -9.75 28.31 12.11
N TYR A 400 -9.93 27.11 12.67
CA TYR A 400 -11.10 26.79 13.49
C TYR A 400 -11.22 27.72 14.71
N ALA A 401 -10.12 27.96 15.44
CA ALA A 401 -10.09 28.87 16.59
C ALA A 401 -10.40 30.32 16.18
N MET A 402 -9.88 30.76 15.03
CA MET A 402 -10.15 32.07 14.47
C MET A 402 -11.61 32.23 14.05
N ASN A 403 -12.31 31.19 13.63
CA ASN A 403 -13.73 31.25 13.30
C ASN A 403 -14.63 31.22 14.54
N THR A 404 -14.28 30.43 15.55
CA THR A 404 -15.13 30.19 16.72
C THR A 404 -14.85 31.10 17.91
N ASN A 405 -13.63 31.62 18.07
CA ASN A 405 -13.21 32.33 19.27
C ASN A 405 -12.57 33.69 18.96
N VAL A 406 -13.24 34.76 19.41
CA VAL A 406 -12.81 36.15 19.17
C VAL A 406 -11.42 36.46 19.75
N LYS A 407 -10.94 35.71 20.75
CA LYS A 407 -9.59 35.94 21.32
C LYS A 407 -8.49 35.76 20.27
N PHE A 408 -8.67 34.83 19.33
CA PHE A 408 -7.73 34.58 18.23
C PHE A 408 -7.87 35.59 17.09
N ARG A 409 -9.01 36.28 16.98
CA ARG A 409 -9.24 37.38 16.02
C ARG A 409 -8.79 38.75 16.52
N ARG A 410 -8.51 38.90 17.82
CA ARG A 410 -8.05 40.19 18.37
C ARG A 410 -6.66 40.51 17.83
N GLY A 411 -6.49 41.76 17.37
CA GLY A 411 -5.21 42.23 16.86
C GLY A 411 -4.08 42.16 17.89
N VAL A 412 -2.87 41.89 17.41
CA VAL A 412 -1.66 41.90 18.23
C VAL A 412 -1.39 43.29 18.84
N PRO A 413 -0.69 43.39 20.00
CA PRO A 413 -0.42 44.68 20.64
C PRO A 413 0.28 45.70 19.72
N MET A 414 -0.21 46.94 19.73
CA MET A 414 0.38 48.04 18.97
C MET A 414 1.85 48.27 19.35
N GLY A 415 2.70 48.53 18.35
CA GLY A 415 4.12 48.79 18.54
C GLY A 415 4.96 47.55 18.90
N TYR A 416 4.44 46.32 18.71
CA TYR A 416 5.21 45.09 18.95
C TYR A 416 6.54 45.05 18.17
N LEU A 417 6.59 45.66 16.98
CA LEU A 417 7.80 45.78 16.16
C LEU A 417 8.94 46.52 16.87
N ASN A 418 8.65 47.45 17.79
CA ASN A 418 9.69 48.16 18.57
C ASN A 418 10.29 47.30 19.69
N HIS A 419 9.77 46.09 19.87
CA HIS A 419 10.11 45.21 20.97
C HIS A 419 10.56 43.84 20.48
N PHE A 420 10.12 43.36 19.32
CA PHE A 420 10.49 42.05 18.73
C PHE A 420 11.45 42.18 17.56
N GLY A 421 12.20 41.13 17.25
CA GLY A 421 13.21 41.11 16.19
C GLY A 421 14.65 41.15 16.70
N LEU A 422 15.59 40.78 15.81
CA LEU A 422 17.01 40.59 16.12
C LEU A 422 17.67 41.85 16.71
N ILE A 423 17.22 43.04 16.29
CA ILE A 423 17.78 44.35 16.68
C ILE A 423 17.41 44.73 18.13
N HIS A 424 16.35 44.18 18.70
CA HIS A 424 15.80 44.60 20.00
C HIS A 424 16.19 43.68 21.17
N ASN A 425 17.19 42.80 21.00
CA ASN A 425 17.49 41.72 21.95
C ASN A 425 18.18 42.18 23.26
N THR A 426 18.72 43.39 23.32
CA THR A 426 19.49 43.91 24.47
C THR A 426 18.77 45.00 25.27
N ASN A 427 17.60 45.46 24.83
CA ASN A 427 16.87 46.55 25.48
C ASN A 427 15.96 46.01 26.61
N LYS A 428 16.28 46.34 27.87
CA LYS A 428 15.53 45.90 29.06
C LYS A 428 14.03 46.23 29.02
N LEU A 429 13.64 47.39 28.46
CA LEU A 429 12.24 47.78 28.34
C LEU A 429 11.50 46.92 27.29
N ALA A 430 12.18 46.59 26.19
CA ALA A 430 11.66 45.66 25.19
C ALA A 430 11.46 44.26 25.78
N MET A 431 12.43 43.76 26.56
CA MET A 431 12.35 42.46 27.23
C MET A 431 11.12 42.33 28.16
N LYS A 432 10.82 43.36 28.96
CA LYS A 432 9.63 43.33 29.84
C LYS A 432 8.32 43.28 29.05
N LYS A 433 8.24 43.99 27.93
CA LYS A 433 7.06 43.95 27.04
C LYS A 433 6.94 42.61 26.30
N ARG A 434 8.07 42.00 25.90
CA ARG A 434 8.10 40.63 25.35
C ARG A 434 7.52 39.62 26.31
N ALA A 435 7.90 39.66 27.60
CA ALA A 435 7.40 38.71 28.59
C ALA A 435 5.86 38.68 28.66
N LYS A 436 5.21 39.86 28.65
CA LYS A 436 3.74 39.95 28.64
C LYS A 436 3.13 39.40 27.34
N PHE A 437 3.78 39.65 26.21
CA PHE A 437 3.37 39.12 24.91
C PHE A 437 3.49 37.59 24.90
N HIS A 438 4.63 37.01 25.30
CA HIS A 438 4.82 35.57 25.42
C HIS A 438 3.79 34.93 26.35
N ALA A 439 3.52 35.51 27.52
CA ALA A 439 2.48 35.00 28.42
C ALA A 439 1.09 34.97 27.77
N THR A 440 0.78 35.95 26.92
CA THR A 440 -0.47 35.98 26.16
C THR A 440 -0.48 34.89 25.08
N CYS A 441 0.62 34.74 24.34
CA CYS A 441 0.77 33.68 23.33
C CYS A 441 0.67 32.28 23.94
N HIS A 442 1.35 32.02 25.06
CA HIS A 442 1.26 30.73 25.76
C HIS A 442 -0.17 30.41 26.18
N ARG A 443 -0.88 31.37 26.79
CA ARG A 443 -2.28 31.17 27.17
C ARG A 443 -3.18 30.87 25.98
N LEU A 444 -2.97 31.55 24.85
CA LEU A 444 -3.75 31.29 23.63
C LEU A 444 -3.37 29.96 23.00
N LEU A 445 -2.10 29.57 23.02
CA LEU A 445 -1.66 28.27 22.53
C LEU A 445 -2.21 27.12 23.41
N ASP A 446 -2.21 27.28 24.73
CA ASP A 446 -2.84 26.32 25.64
C ASP A 446 -4.34 26.18 25.37
N GLU A 447 -5.02 27.29 25.06
CA GLU A 447 -6.42 27.30 24.68
C GLU A 447 -6.63 26.59 23.32
N LEU A 448 -5.77 26.85 22.33
CA LEU A 448 -5.77 26.18 21.02
C LEU A 448 -5.60 24.65 21.17
N LEU A 449 -4.62 24.22 21.96
CA LEU A 449 -4.32 22.81 22.18
C LEU A 449 -5.45 22.07 22.91
N ARG A 450 -6.22 22.76 23.76
CA ARG A 450 -7.31 22.17 24.53
C ARG A 450 -8.65 22.18 23.79
N GLU A 451 -8.94 23.26 23.07
CA GLU A 451 -10.27 23.50 22.52
C GLU A 451 -10.34 23.19 21.03
N SER A 452 -9.30 23.49 20.25
CA SER A 452 -9.36 23.41 18.78
C SER A 452 -8.67 22.17 18.23
N VAL A 453 -7.51 21.78 18.79
CA VAL A 453 -6.77 20.60 18.34
C VAL A 453 -7.58 19.30 18.43
N PRO A 454 -8.29 18.98 19.54
CA PRO A 454 -9.08 17.75 19.61
C PRO A 454 -10.21 17.70 18.58
N ILE A 455 -10.79 18.85 18.22
CA ILE A 455 -11.88 18.95 17.24
C ILE A 455 -11.35 18.73 15.82
N GLN A 456 -10.15 19.23 15.52
CA GLN A 456 -9.54 19.14 14.19
C GLN A 456 -8.66 17.90 13.99
N MET A 457 -8.53 17.04 15.01
CA MET A 457 -7.64 15.89 14.96
C MET A 457 -8.04 14.91 13.86
N ASP A 458 -9.30 14.48 13.85
CA ASP A 458 -9.78 13.45 12.92
C ASP A 458 -9.67 13.93 11.47
N ASN A 459 -10.16 15.14 11.17
CA ASN A 459 -10.05 15.75 9.83
C ASN A 459 -8.59 15.91 9.35
N SER A 460 -7.65 16.13 10.28
CA SER A 460 -6.22 16.25 9.93
C SER A 460 -5.58 14.89 9.66
N VAL A 461 -5.99 13.86 10.41
CA VAL A 461 -5.58 12.47 10.14
C VAL A 461 -6.18 11.99 8.83
N ASP A 462 -7.42 12.36 8.52
CA ASP A 462 -8.05 12.07 7.23
C ASP A 462 -7.29 12.69 6.06
N GLU A 463 -6.87 13.95 6.17
CA GLU A 463 -6.05 14.59 5.13
C GLU A 463 -4.65 13.94 5.00
N MET A 464 -4.04 13.54 6.12
CA MET A 464 -2.80 12.76 6.06
C MET A 464 -3.02 11.38 5.40
N ALA A 465 -4.17 10.76 5.65
CA ALA A 465 -4.56 9.50 5.03
C ALA A 465 -4.88 9.66 3.54
N GLN A 466 -5.42 10.80 3.08
CA GLN A 466 -5.63 11.09 1.65
C GLN A 466 -4.31 10.99 0.87
N LYS A 467 -3.22 11.52 1.44
CA LYS A 467 -1.87 11.35 0.86
C LYS A 467 -1.53 9.87 0.73
N PHE A 468 -1.72 9.08 1.78
CA PHE A 468 -1.50 7.63 1.73
C PHE A 468 -2.37 6.94 0.66
N MET A 469 -3.64 7.32 0.51
CA MET A 469 -4.52 6.74 -0.51
C MET A 469 -3.99 6.99 -1.93
N HIS A 470 -3.31 8.11 -2.18
CA HIS A 470 -2.67 8.38 -3.47
C HIS A 470 -1.34 7.65 -3.63
N ASP A 471 -0.55 7.60 -2.57
CA ASP A 471 0.80 7.01 -2.57
C ASP A 471 0.75 5.48 -2.66
N ALA A 472 -0.27 4.84 -2.08
CA ALA A 472 -0.39 3.40 -1.90
C ALA A 472 -0.39 2.61 -3.22
N LEU A 473 0.21 1.42 -3.21
CA LEU A 473 0.05 0.46 -4.31
C LEU A 473 -1.38 -0.08 -4.32
N PRO A 474 -1.92 -0.44 -5.50
CA PRO A 474 -3.16 -1.20 -5.57
C PRO A 474 -2.98 -2.55 -4.86
N PRO A 475 -4.04 -3.13 -4.27
CA PRO A 475 -3.94 -4.43 -3.62
C PRO A 475 -3.62 -5.53 -4.65
N MET A 476 -2.69 -6.42 -4.32
CA MET A 476 -2.51 -7.66 -5.07
C MET A 476 -3.53 -8.69 -4.57
N LEU A 477 -4.33 -9.23 -5.48
CA LEU A 477 -5.36 -10.23 -5.21
C LEU A 477 -4.86 -11.62 -5.57
N THR A 478 -5.09 -12.60 -4.69
CA THR A 478 -4.88 -14.01 -5.03
C THR A 478 -5.85 -14.44 -6.13
N ALA A 479 -5.57 -15.55 -6.82
CA ALA A 479 -6.48 -16.08 -7.84
C ALA A 479 -7.89 -16.36 -7.26
N GLU A 480 -7.95 -16.91 -6.05
CA GLU A 480 -9.21 -17.15 -5.33
C GLU A 480 -9.96 -15.84 -4.99
N GLU A 481 -9.23 -14.80 -4.57
CA GLU A 481 -9.86 -13.51 -4.30
C GLU A 481 -10.46 -12.91 -5.56
N GLN A 482 -9.74 -13.00 -6.68
CA GLN A 482 -10.18 -12.47 -7.97
C GLN A 482 -11.53 -13.08 -8.40
N LEU A 483 -11.73 -14.39 -8.18
CA LEU A 483 -12.98 -15.10 -8.49
C LEU A 483 -14.21 -14.57 -7.76
N THR A 484 -14.06 -13.78 -6.70
CA THR A 484 -15.19 -13.20 -5.93
C THR A 484 -15.27 -11.68 -6.04
N THR A 485 -14.59 -11.11 -7.03
CA THR A 485 -14.51 -9.67 -7.29
C THR A 485 -14.86 -9.37 -8.74
N ILE A 486 -15.12 -8.10 -9.03
CA ILE A 486 -15.34 -7.58 -10.39
C ILE A 486 -14.16 -7.85 -11.35
N GLN A 487 -12.98 -8.21 -10.85
CA GLN A 487 -11.83 -8.52 -11.70
C GLN A 487 -12.08 -9.75 -12.57
N GLU A 488 -12.64 -10.81 -11.99
CA GLU A 488 -12.93 -12.04 -12.74
C GLU A 488 -14.42 -12.28 -12.99
N GLN A 489 -15.29 -11.83 -12.09
CA GLN A 489 -16.74 -11.96 -12.23
C GLN A 489 -17.32 -10.83 -13.10
N GLY A 490 -18.44 -11.10 -13.76
CA GLY A 490 -19.14 -10.14 -14.61
C GLY A 490 -19.16 -10.49 -16.08
N GLU A 491 -19.84 -9.64 -16.84
CA GLU A 491 -20.14 -9.84 -18.25
C GLU A 491 -18.88 -9.94 -19.12
N ARG A 492 -18.81 -10.97 -19.98
CA ARG A 492 -17.68 -11.20 -20.89
C ARG A 492 -18.13 -11.50 -22.30
N TRP A 493 -17.31 -11.13 -23.27
CA TRP A 493 -17.53 -11.51 -24.66
C TRP A 493 -17.26 -13.01 -24.85
N ASN A 494 -18.30 -13.78 -25.19
CA ASN A 494 -18.18 -15.17 -25.56
C ASN A 494 -18.09 -15.27 -27.09
N SER A 495 -16.95 -15.73 -27.58
CA SER A 495 -16.69 -15.83 -29.03
C SER A 495 -17.47 -16.96 -29.69
N ASP A 496 -17.80 -18.02 -28.95
CA ASP A 496 -18.53 -19.18 -29.45
C ASP A 496 -20.01 -18.85 -29.62
N LEU A 497 -20.60 -18.14 -28.65
CA LEU A 497 -21.98 -17.67 -28.69
C LEU A 497 -22.14 -16.34 -29.45
N ASN A 498 -21.03 -15.67 -29.80
CA ASN A 498 -20.99 -14.34 -30.43
C ASN A 498 -21.88 -13.31 -29.71
N ARG A 499 -21.95 -13.41 -28.38
CA ARG A 499 -22.73 -12.56 -27.49
C ARG A 499 -21.97 -12.31 -26.19
N VAL A 500 -22.42 -11.32 -25.43
CA VAL A 500 -21.97 -11.16 -24.04
C VAL A 500 -22.68 -12.21 -23.20
N SER A 501 -21.92 -12.97 -22.42
CA SER A 501 -22.39 -13.97 -21.46
C SER A 501 -21.84 -13.64 -20.06
N ASN A 502 -22.09 -14.51 -19.08
CA ASN A 502 -21.60 -14.39 -17.70
C ASN A 502 -22.22 -13.20 -16.94
N VAL A 503 -23.50 -12.90 -17.22
CA VAL A 503 -24.21 -11.81 -16.53
C VAL A 503 -24.44 -12.20 -15.08
N VAL A 504 -23.92 -11.40 -14.16
CA VAL A 504 -24.06 -11.59 -12.71
C VAL A 504 -24.86 -10.45 -12.10
N GLU A 505 -25.71 -10.78 -11.15
CA GLU A 505 -26.45 -9.77 -10.37
C GLU A 505 -26.25 -9.99 -8.88
N LEU A 506 -26.01 -8.89 -8.16
CA LEU A 506 -25.98 -8.89 -6.70
C LEU A 506 -27.41 -9.03 -6.16
N GLN A 507 -27.62 -10.04 -5.33
CA GLN A 507 -28.92 -10.32 -4.71
C GLN A 507 -29.00 -9.74 -3.29
N PRO A 508 -30.20 -9.47 -2.75
CA PRO A 508 -30.39 -9.03 -1.37
C PRO A 508 -29.67 -9.87 -0.31
N ASP A 509 -29.60 -11.17 -0.51
CA ASP A 509 -28.97 -12.14 0.38
C ASP A 509 -27.46 -12.32 0.13
N SER A 510 -26.93 -11.79 -0.99
CA SER A 510 -25.50 -11.78 -1.27
C SER A 510 -24.73 -11.19 -0.09
N ARG A 511 -23.64 -11.84 0.29
CA ARG A 511 -22.81 -11.45 1.43
C ARG A 511 -21.52 -10.83 0.93
N VAL A 512 -21.23 -9.62 1.42
CA VAL A 512 -20.10 -8.80 0.96
C VAL A 512 -19.25 -8.30 2.13
N ARG A 513 -17.97 -8.03 1.85
CA ARG A 513 -17.06 -7.34 2.77
C ARG A 513 -16.15 -6.39 2.01
N LEU A 514 -15.52 -5.45 2.72
CA LEU A 514 -14.44 -4.64 2.13
C LEU A 514 -13.32 -5.54 1.59
N LEU A 515 -12.72 -5.13 0.48
CA LEU A 515 -11.63 -5.89 -0.15
C LEU A 515 -10.41 -5.98 0.77
N ARG A 516 -10.01 -4.84 1.33
CA ARG A 516 -8.93 -4.69 2.33
C ARG A 516 -9.36 -3.67 3.40
N ARG A 517 -8.70 -3.66 4.56
CA ARG A 517 -8.98 -2.70 5.63
C ARG A 517 -8.78 -1.24 5.21
N HIS A 518 -7.73 -0.98 4.44
CA HIS A 518 -7.35 0.38 4.03
C HIS A 518 -7.58 0.67 2.54
N CYS A 519 -8.45 -0.08 1.85
CA CYS A 519 -8.75 0.19 0.43
C CYS A 519 -9.59 1.45 0.19
N LEU A 520 -10.21 2.00 1.23
CA LEU A 520 -11.12 3.15 1.18
C LEU A 520 -10.94 4.04 2.41
N ARG A 521 -10.94 5.37 2.22
CA ARG A 521 -10.93 6.38 3.29
C ARG A 521 -11.97 7.45 3.02
N VAL A 522 -12.91 7.63 3.94
CA VAL A 522 -13.93 8.69 3.86
C VAL A 522 -13.43 9.92 4.59
N ALA A 523 -13.55 11.11 3.97
CA ALA A 523 -13.19 12.37 4.59
C ALA A 523 -14.12 13.51 4.15
N GLU A 524 -14.25 14.52 4.99
CA GLU A 524 -14.88 15.79 4.62
C GLU A 524 -13.89 16.65 3.82
N GLN A 525 -14.36 17.23 2.70
CA GLN A 525 -13.59 18.15 1.89
C GLN A 525 -13.83 19.59 2.38
N ASP A 526 -12.75 20.33 2.64
CA ASP A 526 -12.78 21.74 3.03
C ASP A 526 -13.14 22.65 1.83
N ASN A 527 -14.33 22.48 1.26
CA ASN A 527 -14.82 23.36 0.20
C ASN A 527 -15.84 24.38 0.75
N SER A 528 -15.58 25.65 0.42
CA SER A 528 -16.43 26.81 0.69
C SER A 528 -17.74 26.83 -0.12
N ALA A 529 -18.19 25.68 -0.60
CA ALA A 529 -19.42 25.55 -1.36
C ALA A 529 -20.63 25.64 -0.42
N GLU A 530 -21.61 26.46 -0.80
CA GLU A 530 -22.78 26.83 0.01
C GLU A 530 -23.76 25.67 0.31
N ASN A 531 -23.44 24.43 -0.07
CA ASN A 531 -24.28 23.25 0.12
C ASN A 531 -23.55 22.17 0.95
N ASP A 532 -24.08 21.88 2.14
CA ASP A 532 -23.56 20.87 3.08
C ASP A 532 -23.67 19.41 2.59
N GLU A 533 -24.34 19.15 1.46
CA GLU A 533 -24.64 17.81 0.94
C GLU A 533 -23.51 17.23 0.05
N ASP A 534 -22.63 18.06 -0.52
CA ASP A 534 -21.58 17.64 -1.47
C ASP A 534 -20.16 17.59 -0.86
N ASN A 535 -20.04 17.62 0.48
CA ASN A 535 -18.75 17.79 1.16
C ASN A 535 -18.05 16.48 1.57
N ILE A 536 -18.64 15.30 1.34
CA ILE A 536 -18.04 14.02 1.78
C ILE A 536 -17.55 13.24 0.58
N VAL A 537 -16.27 12.86 0.62
CA VAL A 537 -15.59 12.15 -0.46
C VAL A 537 -14.89 10.92 0.12
N ALA A 538 -14.98 9.81 -0.60
CA ALA A 538 -14.19 8.62 -0.33
C ALA A 538 -13.02 8.54 -1.33
N TYR A 539 -11.83 8.32 -0.81
CA TYR A 539 -10.58 8.11 -1.53
C TYR A 539 -10.26 6.62 -1.52
N TYR A 540 -9.76 6.06 -2.62
CA TYR A 540 -9.52 4.61 -2.70
C TYR A 540 -8.28 4.25 -3.51
N THR A 541 -7.75 3.04 -3.28
CA THR A 541 -6.46 2.59 -3.84
C THR A 541 -6.57 1.58 -4.98
N THR A 542 -7.74 0.99 -5.22
CA THR A 542 -7.91 -0.12 -6.18
C THR A 542 -7.63 0.28 -7.63
N ASP A 543 -7.86 1.55 -7.98
CA ASP A 543 -7.57 2.11 -9.31
C ASP A 543 -6.15 2.70 -9.43
N ASN A 544 -5.33 2.65 -8.38
CA ASN A 544 -3.97 3.17 -8.42
C ASN A 544 -3.10 2.35 -9.39
N GLY A 545 -2.13 3.02 -10.02
CA GLY A 545 -1.10 2.35 -10.80
C GLY A 545 -0.06 1.67 -9.91
N ARG A 546 0.67 0.70 -10.47
CA ARG A 546 1.89 0.14 -9.84
C ARG A 546 3.10 1.07 -9.97
N VAL A 547 2.98 2.15 -10.73
CA VAL A 547 3.95 3.23 -10.81
C VAL A 547 3.46 4.37 -9.93
N TYR A 548 4.34 4.88 -9.08
CA TYR A 548 4.01 5.92 -8.11
C TYR A 548 3.37 7.14 -8.81
N HIS A 549 2.15 7.48 -8.38
CA HIS A 549 1.38 8.63 -8.90
C HIS A 549 1.17 8.63 -10.43
N ASP A 550 1.18 7.46 -11.08
CA ASP A 550 0.87 7.32 -12.51
C ASP A 550 -0.55 7.77 -12.86
N ARG A 551 -1.44 7.75 -11.86
CA ARG A 551 -2.84 8.15 -11.95
C ARG A 551 -3.16 9.26 -10.94
N PRO A 552 -4.14 10.12 -11.26
CA PRO A 552 -4.65 11.08 -10.28
C PRO A 552 -5.30 10.33 -9.11
N LEU A 553 -5.39 10.99 -7.96
CA LEU A 553 -6.05 10.47 -6.77
C LEU A 553 -7.51 10.08 -7.08
N SER A 554 -7.81 8.80 -6.89
CA SER A 554 -9.12 8.23 -7.13
C SER A 554 -10.11 8.63 -6.04
N THR A 555 -11.27 9.15 -6.46
CA THR A 555 -12.32 9.66 -5.58
C THR A 555 -13.71 9.14 -5.95
N LEU A 556 -14.58 9.09 -4.95
CA LEU A 556 -15.96 8.65 -5.05
C LEU A 556 -16.79 9.56 -4.12
N GLY A 557 -17.77 10.28 -4.64
CA GLY A 557 -18.64 11.11 -3.79
C GLY A 557 -19.44 10.23 -2.82
N VAL A 558 -19.76 10.73 -1.62
CA VAL A 558 -20.49 9.95 -0.60
C VAL A 558 -21.71 10.73 -0.10
N ASP A 559 -22.91 10.19 -0.34
CA ASP A 559 -24.12 10.74 0.25
C ASP A 559 -24.17 10.43 1.76
N LYS A 560 -24.60 11.40 2.58
CA LYS A 560 -24.73 11.22 4.05
C LYS A 560 -25.62 10.03 4.44
N GLU A 561 -26.61 9.71 3.62
CA GLU A 561 -27.51 8.56 3.83
C GLU A 561 -26.78 7.21 3.74
N THR A 562 -25.66 7.15 3.00
CA THR A 562 -24.87 5.92 2.82
C THR A 562 -23.82 5.69 3.92
N LEU A 563 -23.51 6.71 4.73
CA LEU A 563 -22.50 6.62 5.79
C LEU A 563 -22.75 5.49 6.80
N PRO A 564 -23.98 5.25 7.31
CA PRO A 564 -24.21 4.14 8.23
C PRO A 564 -23.92 2.78 7.61
N ALA A 565 -24.12 2.62 6.30
CA ALA A 565 -23.81 1.38 5.59
C ALA A 565 -22.30 1.19 5.42
N LEU A 566 -21.56 2.26 5.08
CA LEU A 566 -20.10 2.25 5.10
C LEU A 566 -19.55 1.93 6.49
N GLU A 567 -20.07 2.56 7.54
CA GLU A 567 -19.67 2.31 8.93
C GLU A 567 -19.87 0.83 9.31
N LEU A 568 -21.00 0.23 8.92
CA LEU A 568 -21.24 -1.21 9.14
C LEU A 568 -20.20 -2.08 8.43
N LEU A 569 -19.86 -1.79 7.17
CA LEU A 569 -18.84 -2.53 6.43
C LEU A 569 -17.44 -2.40 7.06
N PHE A 570 -17.05 -1.20 7.49
CA PHE A 570 -15.77 -0.96 8.17
C PHE A 570 -15.67 -1.64 9.54
N THR A 571 -16.76 -1.61 10.32
CA THR A 571 -16.79 -2.20 11.66
C THR A 571 -16.93 -3.72 11.64
N SER A 572 -17.50 -4.29 10.58
CA SER A 572 -17.67 -5.72 10.42
C SER A 572 -16.45 -6.40 9.78
N TYR A 573 -15.63 -5.68 9.01
CA TYR A 573 -14.44 -6.25 8.38
C TYR A 573 -13.54 -7.00 9.39
N PRO A 574 -13.09 -8.23 9.08
CA PRO A 574 -13.16 -8.93 7.79
C PRO A 574 -14.42 -9.79 7.57
N GLU A 575 -15.41 -9.75 8.46
CA GLU A 575 -16.62 -10.55 8.34
C GLU A 575 -17.52 -10.10 7.20
N TYR A 576 -18.20 -11.06 6.57
CA TYR A 576 -19.17 -10.80 5.51
C TYR A 576 -20.53 -10.37 6.05
N VAL A 577 -21.10 -9.34 5.44
CA VAL A 577 -22.39 -8.73 5.77
C VAL A 577 -23.35 -8.94 4.60
N SER A 578 -24.59 -9.38 4.88
CA SER A 578 -25.62 -9.51 3.83
C SER A 578 -26.08 -8.13 3.37
N ILE A 579 -26.29 -7.95 2.06
CA ILE A 579 -26.76 -6.68 1.48
C ILE A 579 -28.06 -6.23 2.15
N ASP A 580 -29.01 -7.13 2.44
CA ASP A 580 -30.27 -6.79 3.09
C ASP A 580 -30.10 -6.32 4.55
N SER A 581 -28.99 -6.65 5.21
CA SER A 581 -28.75 -6.17 6.58
C SER A 581 -28.21 -4.73 6.63
N LEU A 582 -27.88 -4.12 5.49
CA LEU A 582 -27.34 -2.76 5.44
C LEU A 582 -28.38 -1.73 5.93
N PRO A 583 -27.97 -0.74 6.74
CA PRO A 583 -28.83 0.27 7.33
C PRO A 583 -29.24 1.36 6.33
N LEU A 584 -29.84 0.97 5.21
CA LEU A 584 -30.43 1.85 4.21
C LEU A 584 -31.93 1.58 4.06
N THR A 585 -32.65 2.55 3.49
CA THR A 585 -34.12 2.59 3.49
C THR A 585 -34.78 1.53 2.65
N THR A 586 -34.35 1.35 1.40
CA THR A 586 -34.95 0.41 0.45
C THR A 586 -33.93 -0.63 0.02
N ILE A 587 -34.39 -1.78 -0.47
CA ILE A 587 -33.47 -2.83 -0.94
C ILE A 587 -32.75 -2.38 -2.22
N GLU A 588 -33.40 -1.58 -3.05
CA GLU A 588 -32.84 -0.99 -4.25
C GLU A 588 -31.67 -0.06 -3.91
N ASP A 589 -31.78 0.75 -2.85
CA ASP A 589 -30.68 1.61 -2.39
C ASP A 589 -29.50 0.77 -1.87
N LYS A 590 -29.78 -0.34 -1.16
CA LYS A 590 -28.74 -1.27 -0.65
C LYS A 590 -27.97 -1.92 -1.80
N ILE A 591 -28.68 -2.47 -2.79
CA ILE A 591 -28.06 -3.08 -3.96
C ILE A 591 -27.27 -2.03 -4.73
N ALA A 592 -27.84 -0.86 -5.04
CA ALA A 592 -27.15 0.18 -5.79
C ALA A 592 -25.87 0.69 -5.10
N PHE A 593 -25.92 0.83 -3.77
CA PHE A 593 -24.76 1.18 -2.95
C PHE A 593 -23.65 0.14 -3.07
N VAL A 594 -23.97 -1.14 -2.88
CA VAL A 594 -22.97 -2.23 -2.98
C VAL A 594 -22.47 -2.43 -4.40
N SER A 595 -23.33 -2.34 -5.41
CA SER A 595 -22.93 -2.38 -6.82
C SER A 595 -21.89 -1.31 -7.14
N THR A 596 -22.06 -0.08 -6.63
CA THR A 596 -21.08 1.00 -6.86
C THR A 596 -19.73 0.67 -6.23
N LEU A 597 -19.71 0.09 -5.04
CA LEU A 597 -18.47 -0.35 -4.39
C LEU A 597 -17.84 -1.54 -5.15
N TYR A 598 -18.66 -2.47 -5.62
CA TYR A 598 -18.22 -3.67 -6.35
C TYR A 598 -17.63 -3.32 -7.71
N GLU A 599 -18.29 -2.43 -8.47
CA GLU A 599 -17.81 -1.87 -9.75
C GLU A 599 -16.45 -1.16 -9.59
N LYS A 600 -16.15 -0.64 -8.39
CA LYS A 600 -14.86 -0.02 -8.04
C LYS A 600 -13.85 -0.98 -7.42
N GLY A 601 -14.18 -2.26 -7.32
CA GLY A 601 -13.34 -3.28 -6.69
C GLY A 601 -13.13 -3.08 -5.19
N LEU A 602 -13.97 -2.30 -4.51
CA LEU A 602 -13.81 -1.95 -3.09
C LEU A 602 -14.39 -3.01 -2.14
N VAL A 603 -15.21 -3.91 -2.67
CA VAL A 603 -15.82 -5.02 -1.94
C VAL A 603 -15.67 -6.31 -2.73
N ARG A 604 -15.73 -7.45 -2.03
CA ARG A 604 -15.82 -8.79 -2.61
C ARG A 604 -17.00 -9.55 -2.03
N THR A 605 -17.49 -10.54 -2.77
CA THR A 605 -18.57 -11.44 -2.35
C THR A 605 -17.98 -12.65 -1.60
N GLU A 606 -18.81 -13.31 -0.77
CA GLU A 606 -18.40 -14.52 -0.05
C GLU A 606 -18.22 -15.72 -0.99
N TYR A 607 -19.05 -15.78 -2.02
CA TYR A 607 -19.04 -16.81 -3.06
C TYR A 607 -19.08 -16.15 -4.44
N GLU A 608 -18.74 -16.93 -5.46
CA GLU A 608 -18.95 -16.54 -6.86
C GLU A 608 -20.43 -16.22 -7.10
N LEU A 609 -20.70 -15.27 -7.98
CA LEU A 609 -22.07 -14.88 -8.29
C LEU A 609 -22.64 -15.81 -9.36
N ALA A 610 -23.89 -16.24 -9.20
CA ALA A 610 -24.56 -17.07 -10.19
C ALA A 610 -24.73 -16.32 -11.52
N HIS A 611 -24.57 -17.03 -12.63
CA HIS A 611 -24.68 -16.49 -13.98
C HIS A 611 -26.07 -16.77 -14.55
N SER A 612 -26.70 -15.77 -15.18
CA SER A 612 -28.04 -15.96 -15.76
C SER A 612 -28.06 -16.86 -17.01
N ASP A 613 -26.90 -17.15 -17.61
CA ASP A 613 -26.80 -18.06 -18.76
C ASP A 613 -27.01 -19.54 -18.36
N ASP A 614 -26.91 -19.88 -17.07
CA ASP A 614 -27.12 -21.25 -16.57
C ASP A 614 -28.61 -21.68 -16.59
N GLU A 615 -29.53 -20.74 -16.80
CA GLU A 615 -30.98 -21.02 -16.85
C GLU A 615 -31.50 -21.36 -18.26
N ASP A 616 -30.73 -21.09 -19.32
CA ASP A 616 -31.19 -21.28 -20.71
C ASP A 616 -30.90 -22.69 -21.29
N GLU A 617 -30.13 -23.54 -20.59
CA GLU A 617 -29.77 -24.89 -21.09
C GLU A 617 -30.66 -26.03 -20.58
N SER A 618 -31.68 -25.79 -19.73
CA SER A 618 -32.51 -26.86 -19.16
C SER A 618 -33.92 -27.06 -19.75
N ASP A 619 -34.42 -26.15 -20.60
CA ASP A 619 -35.86 -26.11 -20.92
C ASP A 619 -36.17 -26.22 -22.43
N SER A 620 -35.47 -27.09 -23.17
CA SER A 620 -35.85 -27.39 -24.56
C SER A 620 -35.87 -28.89 -24.87
N ASP A 621 -36.66 -29.65 -24.12
CA ASP A 621 -37.14 -30.96 -24.56
C ASP A 621 -38.47 -31.22 -23.83
N ASP A 622 -39.56 -30.58 -24.30
CA ASP A 622 -40.92 -31.12 -24.16
C ASP A 622 -41.87 -30.35 -25.09
N ASP A 623 -42.68 -31.14 -25.81
CA ASP A 623 -43.99 -30.83 -26.42
C ASP A 623 -44.03 -30.08 -27.78
N ASP A 624 -44.27 -30.83 -28.87
CA ASP A 624 -45.61 -30.98 -29.49
C ASP A 624 -45.52 -31.49 -30.95
N ASP A 625 -45.67 -32.81 -31.13
CA ASP A 625 -46.02 -33.43 -32.42
C ASP A 625 -47.52 -33.75 -32.41
N ASP A 626 -48.34 -32.80 -32.87
CA ASP A 626 -49.72 -33.03 -33.32
C ASP A 626 -49.95 -32.16 -34.56
N ASP A 627 -50.07 -32.78 -35.73
CA ASP A 627 -50.94 -32.32 -36.83
C ASP A 627 -51.00 -33.40 -37.94
N ASP A 628 -52.05 -34.22 -37.85
CA ASP A 628 -52.69 -34.85 -39.00
C ASP A 628 -53.42 -33.77 -39.83
N ASP A 629 -53.26 -33.74 -41.15
CA ASP A 629 -54.39 -33.77 -42.08
C ASP A 629 -53.95 -33.84 -43.56
N ASP A 630 -54.83 -34.50 -44.30
CA ASP A 630 -54.71 -35.11 -45.61
C ASP A 630 -54.74 -34.16 -46.84
N ASP A 631 -54.48 -34.81 -48.00
CA ASP A 631 -55.08 -34.62 -49.33
C ASP A 631 -54.27 -33.90 -50.45
N ASP A 632 -53.69 -34.75 -51.30
CA ASP A 632 -54.11 -35.04 -52.70
C ASP A 632 -53.39 -34.39 -53.92
N ASP A 633 -53.30 -35.25 -54.95
CA ASP A 633 -52.97 -35.06 -56.38
C ASP A 633 -51.54 -34.65 -56.80
N GLY A 634 -50.82 -35.30 -57.73
CA GLY A 634 -51.13 -36.39 -58.66
C GLY A 634 -49.97 -36.60 -59.67
N GLU A 635 -49.89 -37.83 -60.16
CA GLU A 635 -49.39 -38.32 -61.47
C GLU A 635 -47.91 -38.22 -61.93
N GLU A 636 -47.37 -39.43 -62.22
CA GLU A 636 -46.54 -39.88 -63.37
C GLU A 636 -45.12 -39.26 -63.57
N GLU A 637 -44.04 -39.95 -63.96
CA GLU A 637 -43.79 -41.26 -64.58
C GLU A 637 -42.28 -41.59 -64.48
N ASN A 638 -41.95 -42.89 -64.37
CA ASN A 638 -40.79 -43.62 -64.94
C ASN A 638 -39.31 -43.22 -64.69
N GLY A 639 -38.50 -44.20 -64.21
CA GLY A 639 -37.05 -44.17 -64.44
C GLY A 639 -36.06 -45.10 -63.71
N LEU A 640 -36.28 -46.42 -63.66
CA LEU A 640 -35.27 -47.52 -63.68
C LEU A 640 -34.02 -47.58 -62.72
N VAL A 641 -33.97 -48.69 -61.95
CA VAL A 641 -32.85 -49.68 -61.81
C VAL A 641 -31.63 -49.26 -60.94
N SER A 642 -31.15 -49.98 -59.90
CA SER A 642 -30.86 -51.42 -59.77
C SER A 642 -30.72 -51.88 -58.29
N LYS A 643 -31.11 -53.13 -58.07
CA LYS A 643 -30.94 -53.99 -56.87
C LYS A 643 -29.48 -54.31 -56.51
N ARG A 644 -29.22 -54.55 -55.21
CA ARG A 644 -28.89 -55.85 -54.53
C ARG A 644 -28.27 -55.54 -53.15
N GLN A 645 -28.89 -55.85 -52.00
CA GLN A 645 -28.90 -57.16 -51.28
C GLN A 645 -27.51 -57.84 -51.25
N LYS A 646 -26.95 -58.34 -50.16
CA LYS A 646 -27.39 -58.83 -48.83
C LYS A 646 -26.05 -59.16 -48.10
N VAL A 647 -25.89 -59.14 -46.79
CA VAL A 647 -25.93 -60.34 -45.92
C VAL A 647 -25.43 -59.94 -44.52
N ARG A 648 -26.21 -60.34 -43.51
CA ARG A 648 -25.94 -60.43 -42.06
C ARG A 648 -24.79 -61.40 -41.74
N ASN A 649 -24.14 -61.22 -40.59
CA ASN A 649 -24.07 -62.28 -39.59
C ASN A 649 -23.78 -61.73 -38.19
N GLU A 650 -24.62 -62.20 -37.26
CA GLU A 650 -24.54 -62.14 -35.79
C GLU A 650 -23.64 -63.27 -35.26
N SER A 651 -23.11 -63.12 -34.03
CA SER A 651 -22.93 -64.13 -32.95
C SER A 651 -21.88 -63.61 -31.94
N THR A 652 -22.25 -63.22 -30.70
CA THR A 652 -22.24 -64.03 -29.43
C THR A 652 -20.85 -64.57 -29.07
N ASP A 653 -20.32 -64.62 -27.84
CA ASP A 653 -20.76 -64.39 -26.45
C ASP A 653 -19.46 -64.46 -25.58
N ASP A 654 -19.55 -64.01 -24.33
CA ASP A 654 -18.87 -64.48 -23.10
C ASP A 654 -17.32 -64.52 -22.99
N ASP A 655 -16.76 -63.86 -21.95
CA ASP A 655 -16.39 -64.53 -20.68
C ASP A 655 -15.59 -63.58 -19.74
N ASP A 656 -15.82 -63.81 -18.46
CA ASP A 656 -15.26 -63.21 -17.25
C ASP A 656 -13.72 -63.33 -17.10
N ASP A 657 -13.08 -62.40 -16.37
CA ASP A 657 -12.43 -62.67 -15.06
C ASP A 657 -11.49 -61.50 -14.63
N ASP A 658 -11.71 -61.10 -13.37
CA ASP A 658 -10.92 -60.30 -12.39
C ASP A 658 -10.52 -58.83 -12.64
#